data_AF-A0A847M213-F1
#
_entry.id   AF-A0A847M213-F1
#
_cell.length_a   1.000
_cell.length_b   1.000
_cell.length_c   1.000
_cell.angle_alpha   90.00
_cell.angle_beta   90.00
_cell.angle_gamma   90.00
#
_symmetry.space_group_name_H-M   'P 1'
#
loop_
_entity.id
_entity.type
_entity.pdbx_description
1 polymer ?
#
loop_
_entity_poly.entity_id
_entity_poly.type
_entity_poly.pdbx_seq_one_letter_code
_entity_poly.pdbx_strand_id
1 'polypeptide(L)'
;MNNGGLLKKAEEKLQIKPGDTDTTTGISPADREEIIAQIEKITRQHRRTFDSKAFAVKAQKHGMVFPLVVNIIIIGTTVLALYGLSQFFSQKTTEIQRTGTVLSSAEGKLIQEIKKEAEGQLARKEQEISEFQARLANLEKEQASLKATFEERLAQKEAEYKDLVRKEVEQERERLLKQGLSEAAIQERLKKFEAERLTFYKQKLDEFQKQLEQERLAAEASYAKLRQEYSSTIASLNAERQKIQEEARQREQQLRSSLEQKTQELASAAAQASASLEEAKKELARIDEQRRAAAAAEDQIAGLYQAIQSSFQNRRFDDALKSINSLKTLINDPALSSLPSLQKRRNGDLFALDVMGQMARLEVERSSIDTNLLLAQAEALAAIRTAVQEGRTALQNNNADGAAEAFQKALNRIPEVTEAHQYFLNRALNEREQSLKRALTALSRASSARNNKDYTAASLAYGEALQALGLSAEESLQVTQGISALAVEQNKAQLSAADTNEARNLIRRGKNELDERKWTEAIKTYASLLRKYPNAEQTGSALEGIDTAVLNLIRENEQTKDEFNRNIAELEKRVTQLTAELSTLRTTSDKGVQDKDKQIAELERLLEEERQRSKTAAAQTAAGPAGAGMPQNTTTLEQDLAALRTENERLTQIVKQYDTLNQAYQRYQQEEDRIVAGGGSGSLIAARAQLDTFLTNSEVQRVFPDLRERIQRYERAFIEAGQKESLYNAMTIADTAFKLKDAASRSRYFQDLASRYRDNQAMLTYIEALQRGLR
;
A
#
# COMPACT_ATOMS: atom_id res chain seq x y z
N MET A 1 -24.45 -34.27 -40.17
CA MET A 1 -24.77 -33.42 -39.00
C MET A 1 -24.76 -31.97 -39.46
N ASN A 2 -25.84 -31.27 -39.10
CA ASN A 2 -26.19 -29.91 -39.52
C ASN A 2 -25.13 -28.87 -39.15
N ASN A 3 -24.94 -27.87 -40.01
CA ASN A 3 -24.99 -26.45 -39.67
C ASN A 3 -24.74 -25.57 -40.92
N GLY A 4 -25.64 -25.67 -41.91
CA GLY A 4 -25.70 -24.81 -43.10
C GLY A 4 -26.81 -23.75 -43.04
N GLY A 5 -27.22 -23.32 -41.84
CA GLY A 5 -28.46 -22.55 -41.65
C GLY A 5 -28.31 -21.09 -41.18
N LEU A 6 -27.09 -20.64 -40.82
CA LEU A 6 -26.92 -19.33 -40.15
C LEU A 6 -26.29 -18.24 -41.03
N LEU A 7 -25.63 -18.59 -42.13
CA LEU A 7 -25.06 -17.61 -43.07
C LEU A 7 -26.07 -17.16 -44.16
N LYS A 8 -27.07 -17.99 -44.48
CA LYS A 8 -28.12 -17.62 -45.44
C LYS A 8 -29.24 -16.74 -44.88
N LYS A 9 -29.31 -16.58 -43.56
CA LYS A 9 -30.33 -15.74 -42.88
C LYS A 9 -29.83 -14.34 -42.52
N ALA A 10 -28.54 -14.07 -42.68
CA ALA A 10 -27.95 -12.76 -42.44
C ALA A 10 -27.86 -11.89 -43.72
N GLU A 11 -27.77 -12.50 -44.90
CA GLU A 11 -27.72 -11.76 -46.18
C GLU A 11 -29.10 -11.29 -46.69
N GLU A 12 -30.21 -11.82 -46.18
CA GLU A 12 -31.56 -11.44 -46.62
C GLU A 12 -32.15 -10.23 -45.85
N LYS A 13 -31.42 -9.68 -44.86
CA LYS A 13 -31.88 -8.53 -44.04
C LYS A 13 -31.19 -7.19 -44.33
N LEU A 14 -30.39 -7.08 -45.39
CA LEU A 14 -29.63 -5.85 -45.71
C LEU A 14 -29.97 -5.21 -47.07
N GLN A 15 -31.21 -5.36 -47.54
CA GLN A 15 -31.75 -4.47 -48.58
C GLN A 15 -33.00 -3.76 -48.07
N ILE A 16 -32.80 -2.61 -47.45
CA ILE A 16 -33.85 -1.59 -47.29
C ILE A 16 -33.47 -0.41 -48.19
N LYS A 17 -34.33 -0.17 -49.18
CA LYS A 17 -34.30 0.99 -50.08
C LYS A 17 -34.42 2.30 -49.28
N PRO A 18 -33.79 3.40 -49.73
CA PRO A 18 -33.92 4.69 -49.07
C PRO A 18 -35.26 5.33 -49.47
N GLY A 19 -36.18 5.42 -48.52
CA GLY A 19 -37.45 6.11 -48.66
C GLY A 19 -38.32 5.84 -47.43
N ASP A 20 -38.63 6.91 -46.70
CA ASP A 20 -39.53 6.98 -45.54
C ASP A 20 -38.97 6.52 -44.18
N THR A 21 -38.09 7.36 -43.62
CA THR A 21 -37.96 7.53 -42.16
C THR A 21 -38.19 9.00 -41.79
N ASP A 22 -39.21 9.25 -40.98
CA ASP A 22 -39.46 10.57 -40.37
C ASP A 22 -38.47 10.78 -39.21
N THR A 23 -37.67 11.85 -39.30
CA THR A 23 -36.45 12.09 -38.51
C THR A 23 -36.67 12.55 -37.06
N THR A 24 -37.87 12.37 -36.48
CA THR A 24 -38.16 12.86 -35.13
C THR A 24 -38.30 11.81 -34.03
N THR A 25 -38.45 10.51 -34.34
CA THR A 25 -38.60 9.50 -33.29
C THR A 25 -37.87 8.17 -33.48
N GLY A 26 -37.26 7.88 -34.63
CA GLY A 26 -36.39 6.70 -34.80
C GLY A 26 -37.03 5.32 -34.55
N ILE A 27 -38.37 5.22 -34.60
CA ILE A 27 -39.15 3.98 -34.38
C ILE A 27 -39.84 3.61 -35.70
N SER A 28 -39.75 2.34 -36.10
CA SER A 28 -40.35 1.88 -37.36
C SER A 28 -41.89 1.82 -37.27
N PRO A 29 -42.63 1.93 -38.40
CA PRO A 29 -44.09 1.83 -38.40
C PRO A 29 -44.61 0.51 -37.80
N ALA A 30 -43.86 -0.58 -37.99
CA ALA A 30 -44.18 -1.89 -37.43
C ALA A 30 -44.01 -1.95 -35.90
N ASP A 31 -42.98 -1.30 -35.35
CA ASP A 31 -42.77 -1.22 -33.91
C ASP A 31 -43.83 -0.34 -33.23
N ARG A 32 -44.38 0.65 -33.95
CA ARG A 32 -45.44 1.51 -33.43
C ARG A 32 -46.77 0.76 -33.26
N GLU A 33 -47.11 -0.13 -34.19
CA GLU A 33 -48.28 -1.03 -34.05
C GLU A 33 -48.10 -2.00 -32.89
N GLU A 34 -46.89 -2.53 -32.68
CA GLU A 34 -46.61 -3.43 -31.56
C GLU A 34 -46.69 -2.70 -30.20
N ILE A 35 -46.16 -1.49 -30.10
CA ILE A 35 -46.24 -0.66 -28.89
C ILE A 35 -47.71 -0.28 -28.59
N ILE A 36 -48.50 0.07 -29.60
CA ILE A 36 -49.93 0.36 -29.43
C ILE A 36 -50.69 -0.89 -28.97
N ALA A 37 -50.41 -2.06 -29.55
CA ALA A 37 -51.03 -3.32 -29.14
C ALA A 37 -50.65 -3.73 -27.69
N GLN A 38 -49.40 -3.47 -27.27
CA GLN A 38 -48.96 -3.70 -25.89
C GLN A 38 -49.60 -2.71 -24.90
N ILE A 39 -49.76 -1.44 -25.29
CA ILE A 39 -50.48 -0.43 -24.49
C ILE A 39 -51.96 -0.82 -24.35
N GLU A 40 -52.60 -1.30 -25.41
CA GLU A 40 -54.00 -1.73 -25.36
C GLU A 40 -54.18 -2.98 -24.49
N LYS A 41 -53.21 -3.90 -24.50
CA LYS A 41 -53.18 -5.09 -23.64
C LYS A 41 -53.03 -4.73 -22.16
N ILE A 42 -52.15 -3.78 -21.82
CA ILE A 42 -51.95 -3.28 -20.45
C ILE A 42 -53.18 -2.49 -19.98
N THR A 43 -53.81 -1.72 -20.88
CA THR A 43 -55.03 -0.94 -20.58
C THR A 43 -56.25 -1.83 -20.35
N ARG A 44 -56.35 -2.97 -21.06
CA ARG A 44 -57.41 -3.98 -20.81
C ARG A 44 -57.19 -4.76 -19.51
N GLN A 45 -55.94 -4.99 -19.10
CA GLN A 45 -55.62 -5.77 -17.88
C GLN A 45 -55.90 -5.01 -16.56
N HIS A 46 -56.03 -3.68 -16.60
CA HIS A 46 -56.24 -2.84 -15.39
C HIS A 46 -57.52 -1.98 -15.39
N ARG A 47 -58.50 -2.28 -16.24
CA ARG A 47 -59.78 -1.53 -16.25
C ARG A 47 -60.68 -1.97 -15.08
N ARG A 48 -60.61 -1.26 -13.94
CA ARG A 48 -61.72 -1.25 -12.97
C ARG A 48 -62.78 -0.26 -13.44
N THR A 49 -63.95 -0.78 -13.82
CA THR A 49 -65.15 0.01 -14.11
C THR A 49 -65.74 0.53 -12.81
N PHE A 50 -65.74 1.85 -12.62
CA PHE A 50 -66.51 2.50 -11.55
C PHE A 50 -67.93 2.75 -12.06
N ASP A 51 -68.90 2.08 -11.44
CA ASP A 51 -70.34 2.25 -11.71
C ASP A 51 -70.87 3.49 -10.95
N SER A 52 -71.48 4.42 -11.69
CA SER A 52 -72.00 5.69 -11.19
C SER A 52 -73.35 5.56 -10.46
N LYS A 53 -73.82 4.35 -10.16
CA LYS A 53 -75.06 4.12 -9.39
C LYS A 53 -74.86 3.83 -7.90
N ALA A 54 -73.63 3.86 -7.38
CA ALA A 54 -73.35 3.60 -5.96
C ALA A 54 -73.39 4.83 -5.03
N PHE A 55 -73.66 6.04 -5.53
CA PHE A 55 -73.58 7.30 -4.74
C PHE A 55 -74.88 8.13 -4.69
N ALA A 56 -76.04 7.50 -4.75
CA ALA A 56 -77.30 8.21 -4.46
C ALA A 56 -77.66 8.10 -2.97
N VAL A 57 -77.08 8.96 -2.12
CA VAL A 57 -77.52 9.15 -0.73
C VAL A 57 -78.29 10.47 -0.64
N LYS A 58 -79.59 10.36 -0.37
CA LYS A 58 -80.51 11.48 -0.15
C LYS A 58 -80.38 11.95 1.31
N ALA A 59 -79.76 13.11 1.55
CA ALA A 59 -79.55 13.65 2.89
C ALA A 59 -80.77 14.48 3.36
N GLN A 60 -81.24 14.23 4.59
CA GLN A 60 -82.55 14.66 5.07
C GLN A 60 -82.55 15.88 6.03
N LYS A 61 -81.42 16.53 6.36
CA LYS A 61 -81.44 17.79 7.15
C LYS A 61 -80.27 18.72 6.83
N HIS A 62 -80.56 20.01 6.64
CA HIS A 62 -79.57 21.08 6.49
C HIS A 62 -79.20 21.68 7.86
N GLY A 63 -77.90 21.76 8.16
CA GLY A 63 -77.38 22.43 9.35
C GLY A 63 -76.08 23.17 9.05
N MET A 64 -76.10 24.49 9.24
CA MET A 64 -75.03 25.47 8.92
C MET A 64 -73.73 25.30 9.74
N VAL A 65 -73.65 24.31 10.63
CA VAL A 65 -72.54 24.16 11.60
C VAL A 65 -71.35 23.37 11.03
N PHE A 66 -71.59 22.45 10.09
CA PHE A 66 -70.53 21.58 9.55
C PHE A 66 -69.49 22.32 8.66
N PRO A 67 -69.86 23.26 7.77
CA PRO A 67 -68.88 23.97 6.93
C PRO A 67 -67.96 24.89 7.74
N LEU A 68 -68.46 25.45 8.84
CA LEU A 68 -67.70 26.40 9.66
C LEU A 68 -66.60 25.70 10.46
N VAL A 69 -66.90 24.52 11.02
CA VAL A 69 -65.94 23.70 11.76
C VAL A 69 -64.86 23.16 10.82
N VAL A 70 -65.22 22.76 9.59
CA VAL A 70 -64.26 22.32 8.57
C VAL A 70 -63.31 23.45 8.16
N ASN A 71 -63.82 24.67 7.94
CA ASN A 71 -62.96 25.81 7.60
C ASN A 71 -62.04 26.23 8.76
N ILE A 72 -62.49 26.16 10.01
CA ILE A 72 -61.64 26.43 11.19
C ILE A 72 -60.57 25.34 11.36
N ILE A 73 -60.90 24.07 11.09
CA ILE A 73 -59.91 22.97 11.11
C ILE A 73 -58.91 23.10 9.96
N ILE A 74 -59.32 23.55 8.77
CA ILE A 74 -58.43 23.78 7.62
C ILE A 74 -57.49 24.95 7.90
N ILE A 75 -57.99 26.07 8.44
CA ILE A 75 -57.14 27.21 8.82
C ILE A 75 -56.20 26.83 9.97
N GLY A 76 -56.71 26.11 10.97
CA GLY A 76 -55.92 25.61 12.11
C GLY A 76 -54.81 24.65 11.66
N THR A 77 -55.12 23.68 10.80
CA THR A 77 -54.13 22.73 10.25
C THR A 77 -53.15 23.42 9.30
N THR A 78 -53.57 24.44 8.55
CA THR A 78 -52.65 25.20 7.68
C THR A 78 -51.69 26.07 8.50
N VAL A 79 -52.18 26.71 9.58
CA VAL A 79 -51.33 27.49 10.49
C VAL A 79 -50.40 26.59 11.32
N LEU A 80 -50.88 25.43 11.78
CA LEU A 80 -50.04 24.41 12.43
C LEU A 80 -49.03 23.77 11.47
N ALA A 81 -49.38 23.56 10.20
CA ALA A 81 -48.48 23.05 9.17
C ALA A 81 -47.41 24.08 8.79
N LEU A 82 -47.78 25.38 8.68
CA LEU A 82 -46.83 26.47 8.44
C LEU A 82 -45.92 26.72 9.65
N TYR A 83 -46.44 26.62 10.87
CA TYR A 83 -45.64 26.71 12.10
C TYR A 83 -44.72 25.49 12.27
N GLY A 84 -45.21 24.28 11.94
CA GLY A 84 -44.41 23.06 11.92
C GLY A 84 -43.30 23.08 10.88
N LEU A 85 -43.57 23.60 9.68
CA LEU A 85 -42.55 23.81 8.63
C LEU A 85 -41.53 24.88 9.06
N SER A 86 -41.97 25.99 9.66
CA SER A 86 -41.09 27.02 10.22
C SER A 86 -40.13 26.48 11.30
N GLN A 87 -40.64 25.66 12.23
CA GLN A 87 -39.82 25.00 13.27
C GLN A 87 -38.87 23.94 12.68
N PHE A 88 -39.32 23.16 11.69
CA PHE A 88 -38.50 22.14 11.04
C PHE A 88 -37.37 22.76 10.20
N PHE A 89 -37.60 23.90 9.54
CA PHE A 89 -36.56 24.63 8.82
C PHE A 89 -35.62 25.41 9.75
N SER A 90 -36.12 25.91 10.89
CA SER A 90 -35.28 26.52 11.94
C SER A 90 -34.37 25.49 12.63
N GLN A 91 -34.84 24.25 12.81
CA GLN A 91 -34.01 23.15 13.35
C GLN A 91 -32.89 22.73 12.38
N LYS A 92 -33.11 22.79 11.07
CA LYS A 92 -32.06 22.57 10.05
C LYS A 92 -31.06 23.72 9.93
N THR A 93 -31.40 24.94 10.36
CA THR A 93 -30.41 26.04 10.41
C THR A 93 -29.45 25.89 11.60
N THR A 94 -29.87 25.24 12.69
CA THR A 94 -28.99 24.82 13.80
C THR A 94 -28.16 23.56 13.49
N GLU A 95 -28.56 22.74 12.52
CA GLU A 95 -27.79 21.54 12.14
C GLU A 95 -26.54 21.88 11.30
N ILE A 96 -26.58 22.98 10.53
CA ILE A 96 -25.42 23.52 9.79
C ILE A 96 -24.38 24.12 10.74
N GLN A 97 -24.79 24.63 11.92
CA GLN A 97 -23.86 25.06 12.97
C GLN A 97 -23.33 23.90 13.83
N ARG A 98 -24.05 22.77 13.91
CA ARG A 98 -23.60 21.56 14.61
C ARG A 98 -22.53 20.77 13.86
N THR A 99 -22.48 20.84 12.52
CA THR A 99 -21.40 20.17 11.76
C THR A 99 -20.03 20.80 12.05
N GLY A 100 -19.96 22.12 12.25
CA GLY A 100 -18.73 22.81 12.65
C GLY A 100 -18.29 22.53 14.09
N THR A 101 -19.23 22.37 15.03
CA THR A 101 -18.92 22.07 16.44
C THR A 101 -18.59 20.59 16.69
N VAL A 102 -19.13 19.67 15.90
CA VAL A 102 -18.81 18.22 16.00
C VAL A 102 -17.44 17.91 15.40
N LEU A 103 -17.01 18.59 14.31
CA LEU A 103 -15.65 18.45 13.78
C LEU A 103 -14.60 18.99 14.76
N SER A 104 -14.82 20.20 15.29
CA SER A 104 -13.94 20.82 16.29
C SER A 104 -13.80 19.98 17.57
N SER A 105 -14.86 19.28 17.98
CA SER A 105 -14.87 18.33 19.12
C SER A 105 -14.06 17.05 18.85
N ALA A 106 -14.20 16.46 17.65
CA ALA A 106 -13.45 15.25 17.29
C ALA A 106 -11.95 15.55 17.09
N GLU A 107 -11.63 16.69 16.50
CA GLU A 107 -10.25 17.11 16.24
C GLU A 107 -9.56 17.62 17.51
N GLY A 108 -10.29 18.26 18.43
CA GLY A 108 -9.80 18.59 19.78
C GLY A 108 -9.52 17.35 20.64
N LYS A 109 -10.38 16.31 20.54
CA LYS A 109 -10.12 15.00 21.17
C LYS A 109 -8.89 14.32 20.61
N LEU A 110 -8.63 14.45 19.30
CA LEU A 110 -7.44 13.89 18.67
C LEU A 110 -6.15 14.56 19.19
N ILE A 111 -6.15 15.89 19.34
CA ILE A 111 -5.00 16.60 19.94
C ILE A 111 -4.77 16.12 21.38
N GLN A 112 -5.84 15.92 22.15
CA GLN A 112 -5.74 15.44 23.53
C GLN A 112 -5.23 13.99 23.60
N GLU A 113 -5.64 13.13 22.68
CA GLU A 113 -5.16 11.75 22.63
C GLU A 113 -3.69 11.67 22.20
N ILE A 114 -3.26 12.48 21.22
CA ILE A 114 -1.84 12.57 20.82
C ILE A 114 -0.98 13.06 21.99
N LYS A 115 -1.45 14.05 22.74
CA LYS A 115 -0.76 14.53 23.94
C LYS A 115 -0.64 13.42 24.99
N LYS A 116 -1.73 12.68 25.23
CA LYS A 116 -1.75 11.56 26.19
C LYS A 116 -0.85 10.40 25.75
N GLU A 117 -0.83 10.07 24.46
CA GLU A 117 0.06 9.07 23.88
C GLU A 117 1.53 9.48 24.05
N ALA A 118 1.87 10.72 23.72
CA ALA A 118 3.21 11.28 23.89
C ALA A 118 3.63 11.29 25.36
N GLU A 119 2.75 11.72 26.27
CA GLU A 119 2.99 11.67 27.73
C GLU A 119 3.24 10.23 28.21
N GLY A 120 2.48 9.25 27.70
CA GLY A 120 2.68 7.84 28.01
C GLY A 120 4.02 7.29 27.51
N GLN A 121 4.43 7.64 26.29
CA GLN A 121 5.73 7.24 25.73
C GLN A 121 6.88 7.92 26.47
N LEU A 122 6.77 9.21 26.78
CA LEU A 122 7.76 9.96 27.57
C LEU A 122 7.91 9.37 28.97
N ALA A 123 6.82 9.02 29.64
CA ALA A 123 6.86 8.38 30.96
C ALA A 123 7.59 7.01 30.92
N ARG A 124 7.35 6.20 29.89
CA ARG A 124 8.08 4.93 29.70
C ARG A 124 9.57 5.15 29.48
N LYS A 125 9.94 6.11 28.61
CA LYS A 125 11.34 6.44 28.37
C LYS A 125 12.04 7.00 29.61
N GLU A 126 11.34 7.77 30.43
CA GLU A 126 11.88 8.26 31.70
C GLU A 126 12.10 7.11 32.69
N GLN A 127 11.21 6.12 32.73
CA GLN A 127 11.41 4.91 33.54
C GLN A 127 12.64 4.11 33.07
N GLU A 128 12.80 3.91 31.76
CA GLU A 128 13.98 3.23 31.19
C GLU A 128 15.28 3.99 31.55
N ILE A 129 15.29 5.32 31.40
CA ILE A 129 16.44 6.16 31.76
C ILE A 129 16.76 6.02 33.26
N SER A 130 15.75 6.12 34.12
CA SER A 130 15.91 5.96 35.57
C SER A 130 16.44 4.58 35.94
N GLU A 131 16.02 3.52 35.25
CA GLU A 131 16.51 2.16 35.47
C GLU A 131 18.00 2.05 35.12
N PHE A 132 18.42 2.56 33.96
CA PHE A 132 19.84 2.55 33.58
C PHE A 132 20.70 3.44 34.48
N GLN A 133 20.17 4.58 34.96
CA GLN A 133 20.85 5.40 35.96
C GLN A 133 21.03 4.66 37.29
N ALA A 134 20.02 3.92 37.74
CA ALA A 134 20.12 3.10 38.95
C ALA A 134 21.13 1.95 38.77
N ARG A 135 21.14 1.28 37.61
CA ARG A 135 22.14 0.26 37.26
C ARG A 135 23.55 0.83 37.23
N LEU A 136 23.73 2.04 36.69
CA LEU A 136 25.02 2.74 36.67
C LEU A 136 25.51 3.06 38.09
N ALA A 137 24.62 3.56 38.96
CA ALA A 137 24.97 3.83 40.35
C ALA A 137 25.32 2.56 41.14
N ASN A 138 24.63 1.44 40.87
CA ASN A 138 24.97 0.15 41.46
C ASN A 138 26.31 -0.38 40.96
N LEU A 139 26.60 -0.23 39.66
CA LEU A 139 27.89 -0.58 39.06
C LEU A 139 29.05 0.19 39.72
N GLU A 140 28.86 1.48 40.00
CA GLU A 140 29.86 2.31 40.69
C GLU A 140 30.08 1.85 42.14
N LYS A 141 29.04 1.39 42.83
CA LYS A 141 29.16 0.78 44.17
C LYS A 141 29.89 -0.56 44.14
N GLU A 142 29.59 -1.41 43.16
CA GLU A 142 30.26 -2.70 42.97
C GLU A 142 31.75 -2.52 42.65
N GLN A 143 32.10 -1.51 41.84
CA GLN A 143 33.49 -1.18 41.57
C GLN A 143 34.24 -0.75 42.84
N ALA A 144 33.58 0.02 43.72
CA ALA A 144 34.15 0.43 44.99
C ALA A 144 34.30 -0.77 45.96
N SER A 145 33.32 -1.67 46.02
CA SER A 145 33.39 -2.85 46.89
C SER A 145 34.47 -3.84 46.42
N LEU A 146 34.62 -4.03 45.11
CA LEU A 146 35.65 -4.91 44.53
C LEU A 146 37.07 -4.56 45.02
N LYS A 147 37.42 -3.27 45.08
CA LYS A 147 38.73 -2.82 45.57
C LYS A 147 38.96 -3.25 47.02
N ALA A 148 37.94 -3.08 47.87
CA ALA A 148 38.01 -3.51 49.27
C ALA A 148 38.15 -5.05 49.39
N THR A 149 37.42 -5.82 48.56
CA THR A 149 37.51 -7.29 48.58
C THR A 149 38.89 -7.80 48.15
N PHE A 150 39.56 -7.11 47.23
CA PHE A 150 40.92 -7.46 46.82
C PHE A 150 41.95 -7.23 47.93
N GLU A 151 41.88 -6.09 48.60
CA GLU A 151 42.75 -5.77 49.74
C GLU A 151 42.56 -6.79 50.87
N GLU A 152 41.32 -7.19 51.14
CA GLU A 152 40.99 -8.18 52.16
C GLU A 152 41.53 -9.58 51.82
N ARG A 153 41.37 -10.04 50.57
CA ARG A 153 41.90 -11.35 50.12
C ARG A 153 43.43 -11.41 50.18
N LEU A 154 44.10 -10.30 49.85
CA LEU A 154 45.54 -10.21 49.94
C LEU A 154 46.01 -10.29 51.40
N ALA A 155 45.35 -9.55 52.30
CA ALA A 155 45.65 -9.57 53.73
C ALA A 155 45.39 -10.96 54.36
N GLN A 156 44.30 -11.64 53.98
CA GLN A 156 44.00 -12.99 54.44
C GLN A 156 45.07 -14.00 54.01
N LYS A 157 45.53 -13.94 52.74
CA LYS A 157 46.58 -14.82 52.25
C LYS A 157 47.94 -14.54 52.88
N GLU A 158 48.27 -13.27 53.13
CA GLU A 158 49.48 -12.91 53.87
C GLU A 158 49.46 -13.49 55.29
N ALA A 159 48.33 -13.43 55.99
CA ALA A 159 48.16 -14.01 57.32
C ALA A 159 48.29 -15.55 57.28
N GLU A 160 47.64 -16.21 56.31
CA GLU A 160 47.72 -17.67 56.13
C GLU A 160 49.16 -18.15 55.91
N TYR A 161 49.93 -17.46 55.07
CA TYR A 161 51.33 -17.81 54.85
C TYR A 161 52.21 -17.57 56.08
N LYS A 162 51.95 -16.52 56.88
CA LYS A 162 52.65 -16.30 58.16
C LYS A 162 52.39 -17.43 59.15
N ASP A 163 51.16 -17.93 59.22
CA ASP A 163 50.82 -19.05 60.10
C ASP A 163 51.39 -20.39 59.61
N LEU A 164 51.42 -20.62 58.30
CA LEU A 164 52.07 -21.80 57.72
C LEU A 164 53.58 -21.83 58.00
N VAL A 165 54.27 -20.69 57.88
CA VAL A 165 55.70 -20.59 58.25
C VAL A 165 55.90 -20.96 59.72
N ARG A 166 55.07 -20.42 60.63
CA ARG A 166 55.18 -20.74 62.07
C ARG A 166 55.01 -22.25 62.34
N LYS A 167 54.01 -22.88 61.73
CA LYS A 167 53.76 -24.32 61.87
C LYS A 167 54.91 -25.16 61.31
N GLU A 168 55.43 -24.83 60.13
CA GLU A 168 56.56 -25.55 59.53
C GLU A 168 57.85 -25.40 60.36
N VAL A 169 58.10 -24.23 60.94
CA VAL A 169 59.25 -23.98 61.84
C VAL A 169 59.13 -24.77 63.15
N GLU A 170 57.93 -24.86 63.74
CA GLU A 170 57.68 -25.68 64.94
C GLU A 170 57.85 -27.17 64.67
N GLN A 171 57.32 -27.68 63.55
CA GLN A 171 57.50 -29.08 63.15
C GLN A 171 58.98 -29.43 62.91
N GLU A 172 59.74 -28.54 62.27
CA GLU A 172 61.17 -28.78 62.06
C GLU A 172 61.96 -28.72 63.37
N ARG A 173 61.55 -27.86 64.33
CA ARG A 173 62.12 -27.86 65.68
C ARG A 173 61.91 -29.20 66.39
N GLU A 174 60.70 -29.76 66.35
CA GLU A 174 60.42 -31.08 66.93
C GLU A 174 61.22 -32.20 66.27
N ARG A 175 61.39 -32.15 64.94
CA ARG A 175 62.19 -33.13 64.18
C ARG A 175 63.66 -33.08 64.59
N LEU A 176 64.24 -31.89 64.72
CA LEU A 176 65.62 -31.69 65.12
C LEU A 176 65.88 -32.10 66.58
N LEU A 177 64.89 -31.92 67.47
CA LEU A 177 64.94 -32.42 68.85
C LEU A 177 64.97 -33.96 68.90
N LYS A 178 64.16 -34.64 68.08
CA LYS A 178 64.15 -36.12 67.98
C LYS A 178 65.46 -36.70 67.42
N GLN A 179 66.25 -35.91 66.69
CA GLN A 179 67.54 -36.32 66.13
C GLN A 179 68.73 -36.13 67.07
N GLY A 180 68.52 -35.59 68.29
CA GLY A 180 69.56 -35.51 69.33
C GLY A 180 70.64 -34.44 69.10
N LEU A 181 70.36 -33.38 68.32
CA LEU A 181 71.30 -32.27 68.10
C LEU A 181 71.41 -31.34 69.33
N SER A 182 72.54 -30.65 69.47
CA SER A 182 72.73 -29.62 70.49
C SER A 182 71.88 -28.38 70.22
N GLU A 183 71.43 -27.71 71.28
CA GLU A 183 70.52 -26.55 71.22
C GLU A 183 71.03 -25.42 70.31
N ALA A 184 72.34 -25.18 70.29
CA ALA A 184 72.97 -24.19 69.42
C ALA A 184 72.90 -24.56 67.92
N ALA A 185 73.09 -25.84 67.58
CA ALA A 185 73.00 -26.32 66.20
C ALA A 185 71.55 -26.33 65.68
N ILE A 186 70.58 -26.59 66.58
CA ILE A 186 69.14 -26.53 66.27
C ILE A 186 68.72 -25.11 65.92
N GLN A 187 69.16 -24.10 66.68
CA GLN A 187 68.82 -22.70 66.42
C GLN A 187 69.40 -22.18 65.09
N GLU A 188 70.62 -22.57 64.73
CA GLU A 188 71.22 -22.12 63.45
C GLU A 188 70.51 -22.74 62.24
N ARG A 189 70.14 -24.03 62.32
CA ARG A 189 69.33 -24.71 61.29
C ARG A 189 67.92 -24.14 61.18
N LEU A 190 67.26 -23.85 62.31
CA LEU A 190 65.95 -23.21 62.32
C LEU A 190 65.97 -21.84 61.67
N LYS A 191 66.99 -21.01 61.95
CA LYS A 191 67.12 -19.69 61.31
C LYS A 191 67.30 -19.78 59.79
N LYS A 192 68.13 -20.73 59.33
CA LYS A 192 68.31 -20.97 57.87
C LYS A 192 67.02 -21.47 57.24
N PHE A 193 66.35 -22.42 57.86
CA PHE A 193 65.08 -22.97 57.39
C PHE A 193 63.95 -21.91 57.38
N GLU A 194 63.82 -21.11 58.43
CA GLU A 194 62.86 -20.00 58.51
C GLU A 194 63.14 -18.96 57.42
N ALA A 195 64.41 -18.60 57.18
CA ALA A 195 64.79 -17.69 56.11
C ALA A 195 64.47 -18.25 54.70
N GLU A 196 64.75 -19.52 54.45
CA GLU A 196 64.40 -20.20 53.20
C GLU A 196 62.87 -20.25 52.99
N ARG A 197 62.11 -20.57 54.04
CA ARG A 197 60.64 -20.63 53.98
C ARG A 197 59.99 -19.27 53.82
N LEU A 198 60.47 -18.25 54.55
CA LEU A 198 60.04 -16.87 54.34
C LEU A 198 60.28 -16.42 52.89
N THR A 199 61.42 -16.79 52.30
CA THR A 199 61.71 -16.45 50.89
C THR A 199 60.77 -17.19 49.93
N PHE A 200 60.51 -18.48 50.16
CA PHE A 200 59.58 -19.28 49.35
C PHE A 200 58.16 -18.73 49.39
N TYR A 201 57.62 -18.46 50.60
CA TYR A 201 56.26 -17.93 50.73
C TYR A 201 56.15 -16.48 50.27
N LYS A 202 57.22 -15.68 50.36
CA LYS A 202 57.26 -14.33 49.77
C LYS A 202 57.16 -14.40 48.24
N GLN A 203 57.87 -15.32 47.58
CA GLN A 203 57.71 -15.54 46.14
C GLN A 203 56.28 -15.97 45.78
N LYS A 204 55.66 -16.84 46.58
CA LYS A 204 54.26 -17.25 46.37
C LYS A 204 53.27 -16.10 46.58
N LEU A 205 53.54 -15.19 47.51
CA LEU A 205 52.73 -14.00 47.75
C LEU A 205 52.85 -13.00 46.59
N ASP A 206 54.05 -12.81 46.04
CA ASP A 206 54.28 -11.98 44.85
C ASP A 206 53.58 -12.57 43.60
N GLU A 207 53.60 -13.90 43.42
CA GLU A 207 52.84 -14.59 42.35
C GLU A 207 51.32 -14.38 42.53
N PHE A 208 50.82 -14.53 43.76
CA PHE A 208 49.41 -14.31 44.07
C PHE A 208 48.99 -12.85 43.86
N GLN A 209 49.82 -11.88 44.26
CA GLN A 209 49.58 -10.46 43.98
C GLN A 209 49.46 -10.18 42.49
N LYS A 210 50.38 -10.72 41.67
CA LYS A 210 50.30 -10.54 40.20
C LYS A 210 49.04 -11.13 39.60
N GLN A 211 48.61 -12.31 40.06
CA GLN A 211 47.35 -12.92 39.61
C GLN A 211 46.14 -12.06 40.01
N LEU A 212 46.07 -11.63 41.28
CA LEU A 212 45.00 -10.76 41.77
C LEU A 212 44.94 -9.43 41.02
N GLU A 213 46.09 -8.85 40.71
CA GLU A 213 46.18 -7.58 40.00
C GLU A 213 45.75 -7.71 38.53
N GLN A 214 46.06 -8.84 37.87
CA GLN A 214 45.50 -9.16 36.56
C GLN A 214 43.98 -9.31 36.60
N GLU A 215 43.43 -10.03 37.59
CA GLU A 215 41.99 -10.15 37.78
C GLU A 215 41.33 -8.77 38.03
N ARG A 216 41.97 -7.92 38.84
CA ARG A 216 41.52 -6.55 39.11
C ARG A 216 41.48 -5.71 37.83
N LEU A 217 42.54 -5.75 37.02
CA LEU A 217 42.60 -5.01 35.76
C LEU A 217 41.55 -5.52 34.75
N ALA A 218 41.35 -6.84 34.66
CA ALA A 218 40.33 -7.43 33.81
C ALA A 218 38.91 -7.03 34.26
N ALA A 219 38.65 -7.02 35.56
CA ALA A 219 37.39 -6.55 36.14
C ALA A 219 37.20 -5.04 35.93
N GLU A 220 38.22 -4.20 36.17
CA GLU A 220 38.11 -2.75 35.91
C GLU A 220 37.83 -2.45 34.43
N ALA A 221 38.44 -3.20 33.50
CA ALA A 221 38.17 -3.06 32.07
C ALA A 221 36.73 -3.46 31.72
N SER A 222 36.19 -4.53 32.33
CA SER A 222 34.79 -4.91 32.10
C SER A 222 33.83 -3.86 32.67
N TYR A 223 34.06 -3.36 33.89
CA TYR A 223 33.28 -2.27 34.48
C TYR A 223 33.33 -0.99 33.64
N ALA A 224 34.49 -0.61 33.12
CA ALA A 224 34.63 0.55 32.24
C ALA A 224 33.80 0.38 30.95
N LYS A 225 33.80 -0.82 30.36
CA LYS A 225 32.99 -1.15 29.20
C LYS A 225 31.49 -1.09 29.49
N LEU A 226 31.02 -1.70 30.58
CA LEU A 226 29.62 -1.62 31.01
C LEU A 226 29.19 -0.18 31.29
N ARG A 227 30.04 0.62 31.93
CA ARG A 227 29.79 2.04 32.20
C ARG A 227 29.60 2.82 30.90
N GLN A 228 30.47 2.57 29.91
CA GLN A 228 30.37 3.18 28.60
C GLN A 228 29.06 2.78 27.89
N GLU A 229 28.71 1.49 27.89
CA GLU A 229 27.47 0.97 27.30
C GLU A 229 26.21 1.57 27.94
N TYR A 230 26.16 1.64 29.27
CA TYR A 230 25.05 2.28 29.98
C TYR A 230 24.98 3.78 29.74
N SER A 231 26.11 4.49 29.74
CA SER A 231 26.15 5.93 29.43
C SER A 231 25.68 6.23 28.00
N SER A 232 26.09 5.40 27.03
CA SER A 232 25.67 5.50 25.63
C SER A 232 24.18 5.22 25.48
N THR A 233 23.67 4.20 26.18
CA THR A 233 22.24 3.86 26.20
C THR A 233 21.43 5.02 26.79
N ILE A 234 21.86 5.61 27.91
CA ILE A 234 21.21 6.78 28.52
C ILE A 234 21.21 7.98 27.55
N ALA A 235 22.32 8.23 26.84
CA ALA A 235 22.38 9.30 25.85
C ALA A 235 21.42 9.06 24.68
N SER A 236 21.35 7.82 24.17
CA SER A 236 20.40 7.42 23.12
C SER A 236 18.95 7.58 23.56
N LEU A 237 18.60 7.12 24.77
CA LEU A 237 17.26 7.26 25.32
C LEU A 237 16.87 8.73 25.53
N ASN A 238 17.81 9.59 25.92
CA ASN A 238 17.57 11.03 26.02
C ASN A 238 17.33 11.68 24.65
N ALA A 239 18.08 11.27 23.62
CA ALA A 239 17.87 11.74 22.26
C ALA A 239 16.51 11.27 21.70
N GLU A 240 16.12 10.02 21.95
CA GLU A 240 14.79 9.50 21.63
C GLU A 240 13.68 10.29 22.34
N ARG A 241 13.85 10.57 23.64
CA ARG A 241 12.90 11.38 24.43
C ARG A 241 12.72 12.76 23.83
N GLN A 242 13.80 13.43 23.44
CA GLN A 242 13.74 14.73 22.76
C GLN A 242 13.04 14.63 21.40
N LYS A 243 13.32 13.58 20.62
CA LYS A 243 12.67 13.36 19.34
C LYS A 243 11.16 13.14 19.48
N ILE A 244 10.72 12.34 20.45
CA ILE A 244 9.29 12.12 20.76
C ILE A 244 8.62 13.45 21.12
N GLN A 245 9.28 14.29 21.92
CA GLN A 245 8.75 15.60 22.31
C GLN A 245 8.63 16.56 21.11
N GLU A 246 9.64 16.61 20.25
CA GLU A 246 9.65 17.44 19.04
C GLU A 246 8.57 16.96 18.05
N GLU A 247 8.47 15.66 17.83
CA GLU A 247 7.50 15.04 16.93
C GLU A 247 6.06 15.28 17.42
N ALA A 248 5.80 15.13 18.73
CA ALA A 248 4.51 15.45 19.32
C ALA A 248 4.14 16.93 19.10
N ARG A 249 5.08 17.87 19.28
CA ARG A 249 4.86 19.30 19.00
C ARG A 249 4.58 19.57 17.54
N GLN A 250 5.35 18.97 16.63
CA GLN A 250 5.17 19.13 15.18
C GLN A 250 3.81 18.60 14.74
N ARG A 251 3.41 17.41 15.20
CA ARG A 251 2.07 16.85 14.91
C ARG A 251 0.95 17.73 15.45
N GLU A 252 1.09 18.26 16.67
CA GLU A 252 0.10 19.20 17.23
C GLU A 252 -0.01 20.48 16.39
N GLN A 253 1.11 21.08 15.97
CA GLN A 253 1.12 22.27 15.12
C GLN A 253 0.50 22.00 13.74
N GLN A 254 0.85 20.89 13.10
CA GLN A 254 0.29 20.48 11.80
C GLN A 254 -1.22 20.26 11.88
N LEU A 255 -1.70 19.64 12.97
CA LEU A 255 -3.13 19.51 13.23
C LEU A 255 -3.78 20.88 13.37
N ARG A 256 -3.25 21.75 14.24
CA ARG A 256 -3.80 23.11 14.42
C ARG A 256 -3.87 23.89 13.10
N SER A 257 -2.83 23.85 12.26
CA SER A 257 -2.85 24.52 10.96
C SER A 257 -3.88 23.91 10.00
N SER A 258 -4.03 22.59 10.00
CA SER A 258 -5.04 21.90 9.19
C SER A 258 -6.47 22.27 9.63
N LEU A 259 -6.70 22.43 10.93
CA LEU A 259 -7.99 22.89 11.47
C LEU A 259 -8.29 24.33 11.07
N GLU A 260 -7.31 25.21 11.14
CA GLU A 260 -7.47 26.60 10.74
C GLU A 260 -7.78 26.72 9.23
N GLN A 261 -7.06 25.98 8.39
CA GLN A 261 -7.32 25.91 6.95
C GLN A 261 -8.73 25.39 6.66
N LYS A 262 -9.14 24.27 7.25
CA LYS A 262 -10.50 23.74 7.06
C LYS A 262 -11.59 24.69 7.56
N THR A 263 -11.33 25.39 8.66
CA THR A 263 -12.28 26.39 9.18
C THR A 263 -12.43 27.55 8.19
N GLN A 264 -11.32 28.00 7.59
CA GLN A 264 -11.34 29.04 6.57
C GLN A 264 -12.03 28.58 5.27
N GLU A 265 -11.80 27.34 4.83
CA GLU A 265 -12.48 26.74 3.69
C GLU A 265 -14.01 26.67 3.93
N LEU A 266 -14.45 26.16 5.08
CA LEU A 266 -15.86 26.10 5.43
C LEU A 266 -16.50 27.49 5.51
N ALA A 267 -15.80 28.48 6.07
CA ALA A 267 -16.27 29.87 6.08
C ALA A 267 -16.42 30.44 4.66
N SER A 268 -15.46 30.15 3.77
CA SER A 268 -15.53 30.57 2.36
C SER A 268 -16.67 29.88 1.60
N ALA A 269 -16.89 28.58 1.83
CA ALA A 269 -17.98 27.83 1.22
C ALA A 269 -19.35 28.32 1.71
N ALA A 270 -19.48 28.65 3.01
CA ALA A 270 -20.69 29.25 3.55
C ALA A 270 -20.98 30.64 2.94
N ALA A 271 -19.94 31.46 2.72
CA ALA A 271 -20.07 32.76 2.06
C ALA A 271 -20.44 32.64 0.57
N GLN A 272 -19.89 31.65 -0.14
CA GLN A 272 -20.28 31.37 -1.54
C GLN A 272 -21.72 30.85 -1.63
N ALA A 273 -22.12 29.97 -0.72
CA ALA A 273 -23.48 29.46 -0.67
C ALA A 273 -24.49 30.59 -0.39
N SER A 274 -24.20 31.51 0.53
CA SER A 274 -25.08 32.66 0.77
C SER A 274 -25.15 33.62 -0.42
N ALA A 275 -24.02 33.87 -1.11
CA ALA A 275 -24.00 34.66 -2.33
C ALA A 275 -24.85 34.02 -3.45
N SER A 276 -24.70 32.72 -3.68
CA SER A 276 -25.50 31.98 -4.69
C SER A 276 -27.00 31.98 -4.37
N LEU A 277 -27.38 31.97 -3.09
CA LEU A 277 -28.78 32.03 -2.66
C LEU A 277 -29.37 33.42 -2.90
N GLU A 278 -28.60 34.49 -2.66
CA GLU A 278 -29.02 35.85 -3.00
C GLU A 278 -29.11 36.08 -4.52
N GLU A 279 -28.20 35.52 -5.32
CA GLU A 279 -28.31 35.52 -6.78
C GLU A 279 -29.56 34.77 -7.26
N ALA A 280 -29.82 33.58 -6.73
CA ALA A 280 -31.01 32.80 -7.06
C ALA A 280 -32.31 33.54 -6.69
N LYS A 281 -32.35 34.24 -5.55
CA LYS A 281 -33.50 35.09 -5.17
C LYS A 281 -33.71 36.24 -6.14
N LYS A 282 -32.63 36.92 -6.56
CA LYS A 282 -32.71 38.01 -7.54
C LYS A 282 -33.21 37.52 -8.90
N GLU A 283 -32.73 36.36 -9.35
CA GLU A 283 -33.18 35.78 -10.62
C GLU A 283 -34.65 35.33 -10.55
N LEU A 284 -35.08 34.76 -9.42
CA LEU A 284 -36.49 34.41 -9.21
C LEU A 284 -37.39 35.66 -9.24
N ALA A 285 -37.00 36.73 -8.55
CA ALA A 285 -37.73 38.00 -8.57
C ALA A 285 -37.84 38.58 -9.99
N ARG A 286 -36.76 38.50 -10.78
CA ARG A 286 -36.72 38.92 -12.18
C ARG A 286 -37.67 38.09 -13.05
N ILE A 287 -37.72 36.77 -12.87
CA ILE A 287 -38.64 35.89 -13.60
C ILE A 287 -40.10 36.20 -13.24
N ASP A 288 -40.39 36.44 -11.96
CA ASP A 288 -41.74 36.79 -11.50
C ASP A 288 -42.22 38.13 -12.07
N GLU A 289 -41.33 39.13 -12.16
CA GLU A 289 -41.64 40.42 -12.79
C GLU A 289 -41.92 40.27 -14.30
N GLN A 290 -41.11 39.47 -15.01
CA GLN A 290 -41.36 39.15 -16.43
C GLN A 290 -42.70 38.43 -16.62
N ARG A 291 -43.08 37.51 -15.72
CA ARG A 291 -44.38 36.82 -15.78
C ARG A 291 -45.56 37.78 -15.59
N ARG A 292 -45.46 38.73 -14.65
CA ARG A 292 -46.52 39.74 -14.44
C ARG A 292 -46.68 40.65 -15.64
N ALA A 293 -45.57 41.10 -16.24
CA ALA A 293 -45.60 41.90 -17.46
C ALA A 293 -46.23 41.15 -18.63
N ALA A 294 -45.89 39.86 -18.80
CA ALA A 294 -46.50 39.01 -19.82
C ALA A 294 -48.01 38.82 -19.63
N ALA A 295 -48.48 38.57 -18.40
CA ALA A 295 -49.90 38.41 -18.11
C ALA A 295 -50.71 39.68 -18.44
N ALA A 296 -50.21 40.87 -18.04
CA ALA A 296 -50.87 42.13 -18.34
C ALA A 296 -50.94 42.42 -19.85
N ALA A 297 -49.89 42.07 -20.61
CA ALA A 297 -49.88 42.20 -22.06
C ALA A 297 -50.86 41.22 -22.73
N GLU A 298 -50.95 39.99 -22.22
CA GLU A 298 -51.91 38.98 -22.72
C GLU A 298 -53.36 39.43 -22.53
N ASP A 299 -53.70 40.04 -21.39
CA ASP A 299 -55.04 40.59 -21.13
C ASP A 299 -55.38 41.73 -22.10
N GLN A 300 -54.42 42.63 -22.38
CA GLN A 300 -54.60 43.71 -23.35
C GLN A 300 -54.77 43.19 -24.78
N ILE A 301 -53.98 42.20 -25.18
CA ILE A 301 -54.09 41.53 -26.48
C ILE A 301 -55.47 40.88 -26.63
N ALA A 302 -55.94 40.16 -25.60
CA ALA A 302 -57.25 39.52 -25.61
C ALA A 302 -58.40 40.53 -25.76
N GLY A 303 -58.33 41.67 -25.07
CA GLY A 303 -59.32 42.76 -25.19
C GLY A 303 -59.39 43.34 -26.61
N LEU A 304 -58.24 43.54 -27.26
CA LEU A 304 -58.19 44.02 -28.65
C LEU A 304 -58.74 43.01 -29.65
N TYR A 305 -58.48 41.71 -29.46
CA TYR A 305 -59.09 40.66 -30.27
C TYR A 305 -60.62 40.63 -30.16
N GLN A 306 -61.16 40.80 -28.94
CA GLN A 306 -62.60 40.89 -28.74
C GLN A 306 -63.20 42.13 -29.44
N ALA A 307 -62.51 43.27 -29.41
CA ALA A 307 -62.93 44.48 -30.12
C ALA A 307 -62.94 44.29 -31.64
N ILE A 308 -61.92 43.62 -32.20
CA ILE A 308 -61.86 43.25 -33.62
C ILE A 308 -63.05 42.35 -33.97
N GLN A 309 -63.26 41.27 -33.22
CA GLN A 309 -64.36 40.33 -33.44
C GLN A 309 -65.73 41.03 -33.42
N SER A 310 -65.98 41.91 -32.44
CA SER A 310 -67.23 42.68 -32.35
C SER A 310 -67.40 43.63 -33.55
N SER A 311 -66.33 44.27 -34.00
CA SER A 311 -66.37 45.18 -35.16
C SER A 311 -66.69 44.43 -36.47
N PHE A 312 -66.14 43.22 -36.64
CA PHE A 312 -66.50 42.32 -37.74
C PHE A 312 -67.97 41.89 -37.70
N GLN A 313 -68.48 41.48 -36.52
CA GLN A 313 -69.88 41.09 -36.36
C GLN A 313 -70.85 42.23 -36.71
N ASN A 314 -70.49 43.47 -36.35
CA ASN A 314 -71.30 44.65 -36.60
C ASN A 314 -71.05 45.30 -37.98
N ARG A 315 -70.29 44.65 -38.88
CA ARG A 315 -69.91 45.15 -40.22
C ARG A 315 -69.23 46.52 -40.24
N ARG A 316 -68.59 46.92 -39.14
CA ARG A 316 -67.81 48.16 -39.03
C ARG A 316 -66.35 47.85 -39.37
N PHE A 317 -66.07 47.62 -40.65
CA PHE A 317 -64.75 47.16 -41.09
C PHE A 317 -63.65 48.21 -40.91
N ASP A 318 -63.98 49.50 -40.98
CA ASP A 318 -63.02 50.58 -40.68
C ASP A 318 -62.58 50.58 -39.20
N ASP A 319 -63.50 50.33 -38.27
CA ASP A 319 -63.20 50.22 -36.84
C ASP A 319 -62.47 48.92 -36.50
N ALA A 320 -62.75 47.85 -37.24
CA ALA A 320 -61.97 46.61 -37.19
C ALA A 320 -60.52 46.84 -37.64
N LEU A 321 -60.31 47.60 -38.74
CA LEU A 321 -58.97 47.94 -39.22
C LEU A 321 -58.20 48.82 -38.23
N LYS A 322 -58.85 49.77 -37.56
CA LYS A 322 -58.23 50.55 -36.47
C LYS A 322 -57.79 49.64 -35.32
N SER A 323 -58.66 48.74 -34.88
CA SER A 323 -58.38 47.81 -33.78
C SER A 323 -57.26 46.82 -34.14
N ILE A 324 -57.23 46.34 -35.39
CA ILE A 324 -56.14 45.52 -35.95
C ILE A 324 -54.82 46.28 -35.93
N ASN A 325 -54.81 47.55 -36.33
CA ASN A 325 -53.59 48.37 -36.33
C ASN A 325 -53.09 48.66 -34.91
N SER A 326 -53.99 48.93 -33.96
CA SER A 326 -53.65 49.08 -32.55
C SER A 326 -53.02 47.80 -31.98
N LEU A 327 -53.56 46.64 -32.32
CA LEU A 327 -53.00 45.35 -31.90
C LEU A 327 -51.67 45.02 -32.59
N LYS A 328 -51.53 45.31 -33.89
CA LYS A 328 -50.23 45.22 -34.60
C LYS A 328 -49.18 46.12 -33.96
N THR A 329 -49.56 47.32 -33.49
CA THR A 329 -48.64 48.24 -32.81
C THR A 329 -48.21 47.70 -31.46
N LEU A 330 -49.16 47.20 -30.65
CA LEU A 330 -48.88 46.59 -29.35
C LEU A 330 -47.96 45.36 -29.46
N ILE A 331 -48.23 44.46 -30.42
CA ILE A 331 -47.42 43.25 -30.64
C ILE A 331 -46.02 43.57 -31.19
N ASN A 332 -45.85 44.73 -31.82
CA ASN A 332 -44.55 45.22 -32.31
C ASN A 332 -43.83 46.15 -31.33
N ASP A 333 -44.40 46.41 -30.15
CA ASP A 333 -43.71 47.16 -29.09
C ASP A 333 -42.44 46.41 -28.68
N PRO A 334 -41.25 47.05 -28.76
CA PRO A 334 -39.98 46.45 -28.34
C PRO A 334 -40.04 45.82 -26.94
N ALA A 335 -40.75 46.45 -25.99
CA ALA A 335 -40.85 45.98 -24.60
C ALA A 335 -41.62 44.65 -24.48
N LEU A 336 -42.59 44.42 -25.37
CA LEU A 336 -43.39 43.19 -25.40
C LEU A 336 -42.79 42.13 -26.33
N SER A 337 -42.11 42.55 -27.40
CA SER A 337 -41.42 41.68 -28.34
C SER A 337 -40.26 40.88 -27.73
N SER A 338 -39.71 41.35 -26.59
CA SER A 338 -38.67 40.63 -25.84
C SER A 338 -39.21 39.52 -24.93
N LEU A 339 -40.52 39.42 -24.73
CA LEU A 339 -41.12 38.41 -23.85
C LEU A 339 -41.24 37.06 -24.57
N PRO A 340 -40.65 35.96 -24.06
CA PRO A 340 -40.60 34.67 -24.76
C PRO A 340 -41.98 34.06 -25.08
N SER A 341 -42.98 34.25 -24.23
CA SER A 341 -44.35 33.76 -24.47
C SER A 341 -45.01 34.44 -25.67
N LEU A 342 -44.77 35.75 -25.84
CA LEU A 342 -45.28 36.54 -26.95
C LEU A 342 -44.48 36.28 -28.23
N GLN A 343 -43.17 36.09 -28.17
CA GLN A 343 -42.35 35.75 -29.35
C GLN A 343 -42.85 34.51 -30.10
N LYS A 344 -43.22 33.46 -29.36
CA LYS A 344 -43.72 32.20 -29.96
C LYS A 344 -45.03 32.38 -30.72
N ARG A 345 -45.92 33.26 -30.22
CA ARG A 345 -47.23 33.53 -30.82
C ARG A 345 -47.21 34.68 -31.81
N ARG A 346 -46.23 35.57 -31.73
CA ARG A 346 -46.14 36.82 -32.52
C ARG A 346 -46.36 36.60 -34.00
N ASN A 347 -45.70 35.61 -34.60
CA ASN A 347 -45.86 35.34 -36.03
C ASN A 347 -47.27 34.86 -36.37
N GLY A 348 -47.87 34.04 -35.51
CA GLY A 348 -49.25 33.56 -35.67
C GLY A 348 -50.28 34.68 -35.47
N ASP A 349 -50.08 35.53 -34.45
CA ASP A 349 -50.95 36.68 -34.18
C ASP A 349 -50.85 37.73 -35.30
N LEU A 350 -49.64 38.07 -35.77
CA LEU A 350 -49.44 38.98 -36.90
C LEU A 350 -50.03 38.41 -38.19
N PHE A 351 -49.87 37.11 -38.44
CA PHE A 351 -50.50 36.44 -39.58
C PHE A 351 -52.03 36.49 -39.51
N ALA A 352 -52.61 36.15 -38.35
CA ALA A 352 -54.06 36.23 -38.15
C ALA A 352 -54.59 37.66 -38.34
N LEU A 353 -53.86 38.66 -37.83
CA LEU A 353 -54.20 40.08 -38.01
C LEU A 353 -54.04 40.55 -39.45
N ASP A 354 -53.10 39.97 -40.19
CA ASP A 354 -52.95 40.26 -41.62
C ASP A 354 -54.07 39.64 -42.43
N VAL A 355 -54.43 38.38 -42.18
CA VAL A 355 -55.58 37.73 -42.82
C VAL A 355 -56.88 38.47 -42.50
N MET A 356 -57.12 38.82 -41.24
CA MET A 356 -58.29 39.64 -40.85
C MET A 356 -58.24 41.02 -41.50
N GLY A 357 -57.07 41.66 -41.54
CA GLY A 357 -56.88 42.96 -42.18
C GLY A 357 -57.14 42.90 -43.68
N GLN A 358 -56.66 41.86 -44.36
CA GLN A 358 -56.93 41.59 -45.77
C GLN A 358 -58.40 41.29 -46.00
N MET A 359 -59.07 40.49 -45.18
CA MET A 359 -60.51 40.26 -45.31
C MET A 359 -61.34 41.54 -45.13
N ALA A 360 -60.99 42.37 -44.14
CA ALA A 360 -61.63 43.68 -43.96
C ALA A 360 -61.37 44.60 -45.15
N ARG A 361 -60.11 44.66 -45.64
CA ARG A 361 -59.75 45.43 -46.84
C ARG A 361 -60.38 44.87 -48.10
N LEU A 362 -60.56 43.56 -48.23
CA LEU A 362 -61.09 42.90 -49.41
C LEU A 362 -62.61 42.99 -49.46
N GLU A 363 -63.30 43.12 -48.32
CA GLU A 363 -64.69 43.58 -48.32
C GLU A 363 -64.81 45.10 -48.62
N VAL A 364 -63.76 45.87 -48.33
CA VAL A 364 -63.65 47.29 -48.75
C VAL A 364 -63.28 47.41 -50.25
N GLU A 365 -62.44 46.52 -50.77
CA GLU A 365 -61.85 46.47 -52.12
C GLU A 365 -62.60 45.51 -53.06
N ARG A 366 -63.57 44.70 -52.59
CA ARG A 366 -64.57 44.02 -53.45
C ARG A 366 -65.39 45.00 -54.28
N SER A 367 -65.21 46.30 -54.05
CA SER A 367 -65.61 47.41 -54.90
C SER A 367 -64.71 47.65 -56.14
N SER A 368 -63.60 46.92 -56.33
CA SER A 368 -62.74 47.02 -57.53
C SER A 368 -61.81 45.81 -57.69
N ILE A 369 -62.10 44.92 -58.64
CA ILE A 369 -61.18 43.84 -59.07
C ILE A 369 -60.61 44.22 -60.43
N ASP A 370 -59.27 44.28 -60.54
CA ASP A 370 -58.56 44.70 -61.75
C ASP A 370 -57.92 43.50 -62.48
N THR A 371 -58.19 43.43 -63.78
CA THR A 371 -57.88 42.28 -64.66
C THR A 371 -56.43 42.30 -65.18
N ASN A 372 -55.66 43.35 -64.84
CA ASN A 372 -54.28 43.57 -65.30
C ASN A 372 -53.23 42.66 -64.61
N LEU A 373 -53.51 42.15 -63.41
CA LEU A 373 -52.58 41.29 -62.67
C LEU A 373 -52.37 39.93 -63.36
N LEU A 374 -53.41 39.43 -64.03
CA LEU A 374 -53.39 38.12 -64.69
C LEU A 374 -52.58 38.12 -65.99
N LEU A 375 -52.44 39.26 -66.66
CA LEU A 375 -51.66 39.39 -67.91
C LEU A 375 -50.15 39.48 -67.63
N ALA A 376 -49.75 40.21 -66.58
CA ALA A 376 -48.34 40.36 -66.20
C ALA A 376 -47.69 39.04 -65.73
N GLN A 377 -48.45 38.13 -65.14
CA GLN A 377 -47.96 36.83 -64.67
C GLN A 377 -47.65 35.85 -65.82
N ALA A 378 -48.36 35.98 -66.96
CA ALA A 378 -48.15 35.12 -68.13
C ALA A 378 -46.85 35.48 -68.88
N GLU A 379 -46.50 36.76 -68.96
CA GLU A 379 -45.29 37.24 -69.65
C GLU A 379 -44.01 36.88 -68.88
N ALA A 380 -44.03 36.94 -67.54
CA ALA A 380 -42.89 36.58 -66.70
C ALA A 380 -42.48 35.10 -66.86
N LEU A 381 -43.46 34.19 -66.96
CA LEU A 381 -43.22 32.74 -67.07
C LEU A 381 -42.51 32.36 -68.39
N ALA A 382 -42.82 33.04 -69.49
CA ALA A 382 -42.19 32.80 -70.79
C ALA A 382 -40.70 33.21 -70.80
N ALA A 383 -40.37 34.34 -70.16
CA ALA A 383 -39.00 34.82 -70.05
C ALA A 383 -38.10 33.89 -69.22
N ILE A 384 -38.63 33.32 -68.12
CA ILE A 384 -37.91 32.38 -67.26
C ILE A 384 -37.52 31.11 -68.02
N ARG A 385 -38.45 30.52 -68.79
CA ARG A 385 -38.19 29.29 -69.56
C ARG A 385 -37.08 29.45 -70.58
N THR A 386 -37.00 30.63 -71.20
CA THR A 386 -35.96 30.94 -72.20
C THR A 386 -34.58 30.98 -71.56
N ALA A 387 -34.41 31.71 -70.45
CA ALA A 387 -33.14 31.83 -69.74
C ALA A 387 -32.63 30.49 -69.15
N VAL A 388 -33.53 29.63 -68.66
CA VAL A 388 -33.16 28.27 -68.19
C VAL A 388 -32.63 27.41 -69.35
N GLN A 389 -33.22 27.54 -70.54
CA GLN A 389 -32.78 26.78 -71.71
C GLN A 389 -31.40 27.22 -72.20
N GLU A 390 -31.14 28.54 -72.22
CA GLU A 390 -29.82 29.10 -72.52
C GLU A 390 -28.74 28.59 -71.56
N GLY A 391 -29.03 28.54 -70.26
CA GLY A 391 -28.10 28.02 -69.25
C GLY A 391 -27.77 26.54 -69.42
N ARG A 392 -28.77 25.72 -69.81
CA ARG A 392 -28.56 24.29 -70.11
C ARG A 392 -27.68 24.09 -71.35
N THR A 393 -27.88 24.88 -72.40
CA THR A 393 -27.04 24.83 -73.61
C THR A 393 -25.61 25.29 -73.32
N ALA A 394 -25.42 26.30 -72.47
CA ALA A 394 -24.09 26.74 -72.06
C ALA A 394 -23.32 25.66 -71.26
N LEU A 395 -24.01 24.92 -70.38
CA LEU A 395 -23.43 23.76 -69.68
C LEU A 395 -23.02 22.63 -70.66
N GLN A 396 -23.85 22.35 -71.67
CA GLN A 396 -23.54 21.35 -72.70
C GLN A 396 -22.32 21.73 -73.54
N ASN A 397 -22.06 23.03 -73.70
CA ASN A 397 -20.90 23.57 -74.41
C ASN A 397 -19.68 23.79 -73.50
N ASN A 398 -19.69 23.25 -72.26
CA ASN A 398 -18.64 23.39 -71.26
C ASN A 398 -18.28 24.85 -70.88
N ASN A 399 -19.21 25.78 -71.11
CA ASN A 399 -19.09 27.19 -70.75
C ASN A 399 -19.78 27.44 -69.41
N ALA A 400 -19.05 27.22 -68.31
CA ALA A 400 -19.55 27.35 -66.95
C ALA A 400 -19.99 28.79 -66.62
N ASP A 401 -19.27 29.80 -67.11
CA ASP A 401 -19.57 31.21 -66.86
C ASP A 401 -20.84 31.65 -67.58
N GLY A 402 -21.00 31.24 -68.86
CA GLY A 402 -22.22 31.50 -69.63
C GLY A 402 -23.44 30.80 -69.05
N ALA A 403 -23.27 29.61 -68.47
CA ALA A 403 -24.35 28.90 -67.78
C ALA A 403 -24.77 29.62 -66.49
N ALA A 404 -23.81 30.07 -65.68
CA ALA A 404 -24.07 30.81 -64.45
C ALA A 404 -24.84 32.12 -64.74
N GLU A 405 -24.43 32.86 -65.77
CA GLU A 405 -25.11 34.11 -66.16
C GLU A 405 -26.57 33.87 -66.60
N ALA A 406 -26.82 32.83 -67.41
CA ALA A 406 -28.16 32.50 -67.89
C ALA A 406 -29.09 31.98 -66.78
N PHE A 407 -28.60 31.17 -65.84
CA PHE A 407 -29.38 30.76 -64.67
C PHE A 407 -29.65 31.93 -63.70
N GLN A 408 -28.70 32.86 -63.54
CA GLN A 408 -28.93 34.07 -62.76
C GLN A 408 -30.01 34.97 -63.39
N LYS A 409 -30.02 35.09 -64.72
CA LYS A 409 -31.10 35.80 -65.46
C LYS A 409 -32.47 35.15 -65.22
N ALA A 410 -32.55 33.83 -65.19
CA ALA A 410 -33.80 33.12 -64.89
C ALA A 410 -34.26 33.35 -63.44
N LEU A 411 -33.34 33.29 -62.48
CA LEU A 411 -33.62 33.54 -61.06
C LEU A 411 -34.15 34.96 -60.85
N ASN A 412 -33.50 35.98 -61.39
CA ASN A 412 -33.87 37.39 -61.19
C ASN A 412 -35.30 37.75 -61.68
N ARG A 413 -35.93 36.89 -62.50
CA ARG A 413 -37.32 37.05 -62.96
C ARG A 413 -38.35 36.50 -61.98
N ILE A 414 -37.92 35.76 -60.95
CA ILE A 414 -38.72 35.33 -59.80
C ILE A 414 -38.03 35.86 -58.53
N PRO A 415 -38.37 37.09 -58.08
CA PRO A 415 -37.72 37.73 -56.94
C PRO A 415 -37.68 36.84 -55.68
N GLU A 416 -38.76 36.11 -55.41
CA GLU A 416 -38.91 35.24 -54.24
C GLU A 416 -37.93 34.05 -54.27
N VAL A 417 -37.64 33.50 -55.45
CA VAL A 417 -36.69 32.38 -55.61
C VAL A 417 -35.24 32.88 -55.62
N THR A 418 -34.99 34.09 -56.11
CA THR A 418 -33.68 34.75 -56.01
C THR A 418 -33.29 34.99 -54.56
N GLU A 419 -34.23 35.50 -53.75
CA GLU A 419 -34.00 35.72 -52.32
C GLU A 419 -33.68 34.40 -51.60
N ALA A 420 -34.42 33.33 -51.90
CA ALA A 420 -34.14 32.00 -51.35
C ALA A 420 -32.76 31.47 -51.78
N HIS A 421 -32.37 31.60 -53.06
CA HIS A 421 -31.07 31.15 -53.55
C HIS A 421 -29.91 31.93 -52.91
N GLN A 422 -30.02 33.26 -52.82
CA GLN A 422 -29.03 34.12 -52.16
C GLN A 422 -28.90 33.79 -50.67
N TYR A 423 -30.02 33.49 -49.99
CA TYR A 423 -30.00 33.03 -48.61
C TYR A 423 -29.18 31.74 -48.44
N PHE A 424 -29.41 30.72 -49.29
CA PHE A 424 -28.65 29.46 -49.20
C PHE A 424 -27.17 29.63 -49.57
N LEU A 425 -26.85 30.48 -50.54
CA LEU A 425 -25.46 30.76 -50.92
C LEU A 425 -24.71 31.51 -49.81
N ASN A 426 -25.31 32.55 -49.25
CA ASN A 426 -24.76 33.27 -48.11
C ASN A 426 -24.64 32.35 -46.89
N ARG A 427 -25.61 31.47 -46.66
CA ARG A 427 -25.55 30.45 -45.61
C ARG A 427 -24.37 29.50 -45.82
N ALA A 428 -24.17 28.97 -47.02
CA ALA A 428 -23.07 28.07 -47.32
C ALA A 428 -21.69 28.75 -47.16
N LEU A 429 -21.57 30.01 -47.61
CA LEU A 429 -20.36 30.81 -47.40
C LEU A 429 -20.10 31.07 -45.91
N ASN A 430 -21.13 31.45 -45.16
CA ASN A 430 -21.04 31.69 -43.72
C ASN A 430 -20.69 30.40 -42.96
N GLU A 431 -21.26 29.26 -43.34
CA GLU A 431 -20.94 27.95 -42.75
C GLU A 431 -19.47 27.57 -43.00
N ARG A 432 -18.95 27.82 -44.22
CA ARG A 432 -17.53 27.62 -44.56
C ARG A 432 -16.59 28.58 -43.83
N GLU A 433 -16.98 29.85 -43.67
CA GLU A 433 -16.19 30.82 -42.91
C GLU A 433 -16.13 30.44 -41.43
N GLN A 434 -17.27 29.99 -40.87
CA GLN A 434 -17.32 29.49 -39.49
C GLN A 434 -16.48 28.22 -39.31
N SER A 435 -16.51 27.29 -40.26
CA SER A 435 -15.71 26.07 -40.18
C SER A 435 -14.22 26.38 -40.21
N LEU A 436 -13.79 27.32 -41.07
CA LEU A 436 -12.40 27.78 -41.14
C LEU A 436 -11.96 28.51 -39.85
N LYS A 437 -12.81 29.37 -39.28
CA LYS A 437 -12.56 30.01 -37.98
C LYS A 437 -12.41 28.99 -36.85
N ARG A 438 -13.25 27.95 -36.82
CA ARG A 438 -13.16 26.84 -35.85
C ARG A 438 -11.85 26.07 -36.03
N ALA A 439 -11.47 25.76 -37.28
CA ALA A 439 -10.22 25.07 -37.58
C ALA A 439 -9.00 25.88 -37.10
N LEU A 440 -8.94 27.17 -37.39
CA LEU A 440 -7.85 28.05 -36.94
C LEU A 440 -7.77 28.16 -35.41
N THR A 441 -8.93 28.25 -34.74
CA THR A 441 -8.99 28.30 -33.27
C THR A 441 -8.52 26.98 -32.66
N ALA A 442 -8.90 25.85 -33.25
CA ALA A 442 -8.45 24.53 -32.83
C ALA A 442 -6.94 24.36 -33.05
N LEU A 443 -6.39 24.82 -34.18
CA LEU A 443 -4.94 24.82 -34.44
C LEU A 443 -4.17 25.70 -33.45
N SER A 444 -4.67 26.88 -33.11
CA SER A 444 -4.05 27.74 -32.10
C SER A 444 -4.03 27.05 -30.74
N ARG A 445 -5.13 26.40 -30.33
CA ARG A 445 -5.17 25.61 -29.10
C ARG A 445 -4.21 24.43 -29.14
N ALA A 446 -4.12 23.73 -30.27
CA ALA A 446 -3.20 22.62 -30.46
C ALA A 446 -1.74 23.06 -30.32
N SER A 447 -1.37 24.21 -30.90
CA SER A 447 -0.04 24.81 -30.76
C SER A 447 0.26 25.18 -29.31
N SER A 448 -0.67 25.83 -28.60
CA SER A 448 -0.50 26.19 -27.18
C SER A 448 -0.36 24.95 -26.29
N ALA A 449 -1.21 23.94 -26.49
CA ALA A 449 -1.13 22.67 -25.75
C ALA A 449 0.20 21.95 -26.00
N ARG A 450 0.65 21.91 -27.26
CA ARG A 450 1.97 21.36 -27.62
C ARG A 450 3.11 22.12 -26.93
N ASN A 451 3.08 23.44 -26.92
CA ASN A 451 4.10 24.26 -26.24
C ASN A 451 4.11 24.02 -24.73
N ASN A 452 2.94 23.76 -24.15
CA ASN A 452 2.76 23.39 -22.74
C ASN A 452 3.06 21.90 -22.45
N LYS A 453 3.52 21.13 -23.44
CA LYS A 453 3.80 19.69 -23.36
C LYS A 453 2.57 18.81 -23.05
N ASP A 454 1.36 19.35 -23.22
CA ASP A 454 0.11 18.58 -23.15
C ASP A 454 -0.21 17.99 -24.53
N TYR A 455 0.46 16.88 -24.83
CA TYR A 455 0.32 16.21 -26.13
C TYR A 455 -1.06 15.58 -26.33
N THR A 456 -1.77 15.26 -25.25
CA THR A 456 -3.14 14.74 -25.29
C THR A 456 -4.13 15.80 -25.75
N ALA A 457 -4.10 16.97 -25.12
CA ALA A 457 -4.93 18.10 -25.54
C ALA A 457 -4.52 18.62 -26.91
N ALA A 458 -3.23 18.59 -27.25
CA ALA A 458 -2.75 18.97 -28.57
C ALA A 458 -3.29 18.04 -29.67
N SER A 459 -3.24 16.72 -29.47
CA SER A 459 -3.75 15.74 -30.43
C SER A 459 -5.25 15.90 -30.66
N LEU A 460 -6.02 16.08 -29.58
CA LEU A 460 -7.47 16.30 -29.66
C LEU A 460 -7.81 17.60 -30.42
N ALA A 461 -7.08 18.68 -30.15
CA ALA A 461 -7.25 19.96 -30.84
C ALA A 461 -6.84 19.90 -32.33
N TYR A 462 -5.82 19.09 -32.70
CA TYR A 462 -5.53 18.80 -34.11
C TYR A 462 -6.66 18.00 -34.77
N GLY A 463 -7.24 17.03 -34.07
CA GLY A 463 -8.40 16.28 -34.54
C GLY A 463 -9.62 17.18 -34.79
N GLU A 464 -9.92 18.08 -33.85
CA GLU A 464 -10.98 19.08 -34.00
C GLU A 464 -10.75 20.01 -35.20
N ALA A 465 -9.50 20.40 -35.46
CA ALA A 465 -9.15 21.22 -36.62
C ALA A 465 -9.42 20.48 -37.95
N LEU A 466 -9.05 19.19 -38.02
CA LEU A 466 -9.28 18.36 -39.20
C LEU A 466 -10.78 18.12 -39.43
N GLN A 467 -11.56 17.91 -38.37
CA GLN A 467 -13.01 17.78 -38.45
C GLN A 467 -13.67 19.07 -38.95
N ALA A 468 -13.21 20.22 -38.47
CA ALA A 468 -13.69 21.52 -38.95
C ALA A 468 -13.34 21.78 -40.44
N LEU A 469 -12.32 21.09 -40.99
CA LEU A 469 -11.96 21.13 -42.40
C LEU A 469 -12.69 20.09 -43.26
N GLY A 470 -13.57 19.28 -42.65
CA GLY A 470 -14.44 18.34 -43.36
C GLY A 470 -13.98 16.88 -43.36
N LEU A 471 -12.95 16.52 -42.59
CA LEU A 471 -12.65 15.11 -42.32
C LEU A 471 -13.67 14.54 -41.34
N SER A 472 -14.03 13.28 -41.51
CA SER A 472 -14.83 12.57 -40.50
C SER A 472 -14.06 12.42 -39.19
N ALA A 473 -14.80 12.17 -38.10
CA ALA A 473 -14.19 11.91 -36.80
C ALA A 473 -13.20 10.73 -36.85
N GLU A 474 -13.51 9.70 -37.63
CA GLU A 474 -12.66 8.52 -37.78
C GLU A 474 -11.37 8.83 -38.56
N GLU A 475 -11.47 9.52 -39.70
CA GLU A 475 -10.30 9.90 -40.50
C GLU A 475 -9.38 10.86 -39.72
N SER A 476 -9.95 11.82 -38.99
CA SER A 476 -9.18 12.74 -38.15
C SER A 476 -8.42 12.01 -37.02
N LEU A 477 -9.03 10.96 -36.45
CA LEU A 477 -8.39 10.13 -35.44
C LEU A 477 -7.26 9.28 -36.05
N GLN A 478 -7.50 8.67 -37.21
CA GLN A 478 -6.48 7.87 -37.90
C GLN A 478 -5.24 8.70 -38.25
N VAL A 479 -5.43 9.93 -38.75
CA VAL A 479 -4.31 10.82 -39.10
C VAL A 479 -3.52 11.24 -37.85
N THR A 480 -4.20 11.65 -36.78
CA THR A 480 -3.54 12.08 -35.54
C THR A 480 -2.80 10.93 -34.85
N GLN A 481 -3.40 9.74 -34.80
CA GLN A 481 -2.75 8.53 -34.28
C GLN A 481 -1.56 8.10 -35.14
N GLY A 482 -1.70 8.09 -36.47
CA GLY A 482 -0.64 7.70 -37.39
C GLY A 482 0.60 8.59 -37.27
N ILE A 483 0.42 9.91 -37.15
CA ILE A 483 1.53 10.85 -36.93
C ILE A 483 2.19 10.60 -35.57
N SER A 484 1.41 10.32 -34.52
CA SER A 484 1.96 10.03 -33.19
C SER A 484 2.75 8.72 -33.16
N ALA A 485 2.27 7.68 -33.84
CA ALA A 485 2.94 6.40 -33.95
C ALA A 485 4.28 6.54 -34.69
N LEU A 486 4.29 7.26 -35.81
CA LEU A 486 5.51 7.52 -36.58
C LEU A 486 6.56 8.27 -35.75
N ALA A 487 6.14 9.26 -34.95
CA ALA A 487 7.05 9.99 -34.07
C ALA A 487 7.65 9.09 -32.97
N VAL A 488 6.86 8.18 -32.40
CA VAL A 488 7.34 7.20 -31.42
C VAL A 488 8.33 6.22 -32.05
N GLU A 489 8.03 5.71 -33.25
CA GLU A 489 8.93 4.82 -33.99
C GLU A 489 10.25 5.51 -34.33
N GLN A 490 10.20 6.75 -34.80
CA GLN A 490 11.39 7.54 -35.10
C GLN A 490 12.23 7.80 -33.84
N ASN A 491 11.60 8.18 -32.73
CA ASN A 491 12.32 8.42 -31.47
C ASN A 491 12.93 7.12 -30.91
N LYS A 492 12.19 6.02 -30.95
CA LYS A 492 12.71 4.71 -30.56
C LYS A 492 13.92 4.31 -31.41
N ALA A 493 13.86 4.53 -32.73
CA ALA A 493 14.99 4.26 -33.62
C ALA A 493 16.20 5.15 -33.31
N GLN A 494 15.99 6.43 -32.99
CA GLN A 494 17.07 7.36 -32.59
C GLN A 494 17.72 6.96 -31.25
N LEU A 495 16.91 6.64 -30.24
CA LEU A 495 17.39 6.17 -28.93
C LEU A 495 18.15 4.86 -29.08
N SER A 496 17.63 3.91 -29.87
CA SER A 496 18.30 2.64 -30.13
C SER A 496 19.64 2.85 -30.84
N ALA A 497 19.71 3.72 -31.85
CA ALA A 497 20.96 4.02 -32.55
C ALA A 497 22.01 4.69 -31.64
N ALA A 498 21.59 5.62 -30.77
CA ALA A 498 22.47 6.27 -29.79
C ALA A 498 23.00 5.26 -28.75
N ASP A 499 22.09 4.50 -28.12
CA ASP A 499 22.42 3.47 -27.14
C ASP A 499 23.34 2.40 -27.74
N THR A 500 23.07 1.97 -28.98
CA THR A 500 23.86 0.96 -29.71
C THR A 500 25.29 1.42 -29.96
N ASN A 501 25.52 2.72 -30.20
CA ASN A 501 26.87 3.25 -30.41
C ASN A 501 27.68 3.28 -29.11
N GLU A 502 27.06 3.73 -28.02
CA GLU A 502 27.69 3.82 -26.70
C GLU A 502 27.93 2.44 -26.07
N ALA A 503 27.04 1.47 -26.34
CA ALA A 503 27.14 0.11 -25.84
C ALA A 503 28.29 -0.71 -26.47
N ARG A 504 28.83 -0.30 -27.64
CA ARG A 504 29.89 -1.07 -28.36
C ARG A 504 31.14 -1.32 -27.54
N ASN A 505 31.55 -0.34 -26.73
CA ASN A 505 32.75 -0.47 -25.92
C ASN A 505 32.52 -1.46 -24.75
N LEU A 506 31.34 -1.41 -24.13
CA LEU A 506 30.99 -2.31 -23.03
C LEU A 506 30.79 -3.75 -23.51
N ILE A 507 30.13 -3.98 -24.65
CA ILE A 507 29.95 -5.34 -25.16
C ILE A 507 31.29 -5.98 -25.53
N ARG A 508 32.21 -5.22 -26.15
CA ARG A 508 33.56 -5.72 -26.46
C ARG A 508 34.33 -6.04 -25.20
N ARG A 509 34.26 -5.16 -24.18
CA ARG A 509 34.92 -5.39 -22.89
C ARG A 509 34.37 -6.63 -22.17
N GLY A 510 33.04 -6.79 -22.13
CA GLY A 510 32.40 -7.96 -21.53
C GLY A 510 32.79 -9.26 -22.23
N LYS A 511 32.95 -9.24 -23.57
CA LYS A 511 33.45 -10.39 -24.34
C LYS A 511 34.89 -10.73 -23.98
N ASN A 512 35.77 -9.73 -23.92
CA ASN A 512 37.16 -9.96 -23.50
C ASN A 512 37.23 -10.50 -22.06
N GLU A 513 36.42 -9.99 -21.14
CA GLU A 513 36.37 -10.47 -19.76
C GLU A 513 35.85 -11.91 -19.65
N LEU A 514 34.90 -12.30 -20.51
CA LEU A 514 34.48 -13.70 -20.68
C LEU A 514 35.65 -14.58 -21.16
N ASP A 515 36.37 -14.14 -22.19
CA ASP A 515 37.48 -14.91 -22.77
C ASP A 515 38.65 -15.05 -21.77
N GLU A 516 38.87 -14.03 -20.93
CA GLU A 516 39.88 -14.02 -19.85
C GLU A 516 39.44 -14.80 -18.60
N ARG A 517 38.29 -15.50 -18.61
CA ARG A 517 37.70 -16.22 -17.47
C ARG A 517 37.39 -15.34 -16.25
N LYS A 518 37.24 -14.03 -16.44
CA LYS A 518 36.86 -13.09 -15.38
C LYS A 518 35.34 -13.02 -15.27
N TRP A 519 34.71 -14.13 -14.90
CA TRP A 519 33.24 -14.30 -14.98
C TRP A 519 32.46 -13.23 -14.22
N THR A 520 32.89 -12.88 -13.02
CA THR A 520 32.23 -11.88 -12.17
C THR A 520 32.32 -10.47 -12.76
N GLU A 521 33.45 -10.11 -13.36
CA GLU A 521 33.62 -8.81 -14.02
C GLU A 521 32.85 -8.76 -15.35
N ALA A 522 32.84 -9.85 -16.12
CA ALA A 522 32.03 -9.95 -17.33
C ALA A 522 30.53 -9.76 -17.04
N ILE A 523 30.01 -10.42 -15.99
CA ILE A 523 28.62 -10.25 -15.53
C ILE A 523 28.35 -8.78 -15.18
N LYS A 524 29.23 -8.13 -14.42
CA LYS A 524 29.09 -6.71 -14.06
C LYS A 524 29.09 -5.80 -15.30
N THR A 525 29.97 -6.05 -16.26
CA THR A 525 30.10 -5.25 -17.48
C THR A 525 28.85 -5.38 -18.36
N TYR A 526 28.35 -6.60 -18.59
CA TYR A 526 27.10 -6.82 -19.33
C TYR A 526 25.87 -6.28 -18.59
N ALA A 527 25.78 -6.46 -17.27
CA ALA A 527 24.71 -5.88 -16.47
C ALA A 527 24.73 -4.34 -16.51
N SER A 528 25.93 -3.73 -16.55
CA SER A 528 26.09 -2.28 -16.72
C SER A 528 25.60 -1.81 -18.08
N LEU A 529 25.85 -2.58 -19.14
CA LEU A 529 25.32 -2.32 -20.49
C LEU A 529 23.79 -2.37 -20.49
N LEU A 530 23.19 -3.43 -19.93
CA LEU A 530 21.73 -3.56 -19.85
C LEU A 530 21.08 -2.43 -19.04
N ARG A 531 21.75 -1.98 -17.97
CA ARG A 531 21.25 -0.89 -17.12
C ARG A 531 21.39 0.49 -17.76
N LYS A 532 22.50 0.76 -18.45
CA LYS A 532 22.79 2.09 -19.02
C LYS A 532 22.20 2.28 -20.41
N TYR A 533 22.10 1.22 -21.21
CA TYR A 533 21.72 1.25 -22.62
C TYR A 533 20.66 0.18 -22.94
N PRO A 534 19.45 0.29 -22.35
CA PRO A 534 18.41 -0.73 -22.47
C PRO A 534 17.81 -0.86 -23.88
N ASN A 535 17.98 0.13 -24.77
CA ASN A 535 17.48 0.08 -26.14
C ASN A 535 18.56 -0.30 -27.16
N ALA A 536 19.77 -0.65 -26.71
CA ALA A 536 20.84 -1.07 -27.58
C ALA A 536 20.53 -2.41 -28.27
N GLU A 537 20.91 -2.58 -29.53
CA GLU A 537 20.78 -3.86 -30.23
C GLU A 537 21.56 -4.99 -29.55
N GLN A 538 22.64 -4.65 -28.83
CA GLN A 538 23.51 -5.61 -28.16
C GLN A 538 22.96 -6.11 -26.81
N THR A 539 21.76 -5.70 -26.39
CA THR A 539 21.12 -6.18 -25.15
C THR A 539 20.94 -7.70 -25.14
N GLY A 540 20.53 -8.29 -26.26
CA GLY A 540 20.41 -9.76 -26.39
C GLY A 540 21.76 -10.47 -26.21
N SER A 541 22.81 -10.00 -26.87
CA SER A 541 24.16 -10.55 -26.71
C SER A 541 24.74 -10.34 -25.31
N ALA A 542 24.36 -9.27 -24.61
CA ALA A 542 24.78 -9.02 -23.23
C ALA A 542 24.11 -10.00 -22.25
N LEU A 543 22.83 -10.31 -22.45
CA LEU A 543 22.12 -11.33 -21.65
C LEU A 543 22.73 -12.73 -21.85
N GLU A 544 22.96 -13.12 -23.11
CA GLU A 544 23.64 -14.39 -23.44
C GLU A 544 25.05 -14.45 -22.83
N GLY A 545 25.77 -13.33 -22.83
CA GLY A 545 27.06 -13.20 -22.17
C GLY A 545 27.00 -13.38 -20.66
N ILE A 546 25.96 -12.86 -19.98
CA ILE A 546 25.73 -13.07 -18.55
C ILE A 546 25.45 -14.55 -18.27
N ASP A 547 24.54 -15.17 -19.02
CA ASP A 547 24.20 -16.58 -18.83
C ASP A 547 25.42 -17.48 -19.01
N THR A 548 26.23 -17.21 -20.05
CA THR A 548 27.47 -17.92 -20.30
C THR A 548 28.47 -17.76 -19.15
N ALA A 549 28.64 -16.53 -18.64
CA ALA A 549 29.53 -16.26 -17.51
C ALA A 549 29.07 -16.96 -16.22
N VAL A 550 27.77 -16.95 -15.94
CA VAL A 550 27.19 -17.61 -14.76
C VAL A 550 27.38 -19.13 -14.85
N LEU A 551 27.09 -19.74 -16.00
CA LEU A 551 27.28 -21.18 -16.20
C LEU A 551 28.75 -21.60 -16.02
N ASN A 552 29.69 -20.82 -16.56
CA ASN A 552 31.11 -21.12 -16.41
C ASN A 552 31.60 -20.92 -14.97
N LEU A 553 31.10 -19.90 -14.26
CA LEU A 553 31.41 -19.68 -12.84
C LEU A 553 30.90 -20.84 -11.96
N ILE A 554 29.71 -21.37 -12.24
CA ILE A 554 29.17 -22.53 -11.52
C ILE A 554 30.07 -23.75 -11.74
N ARG A 555 30.45 -24.04 -13.00
CA ARG A 555 31.33 -25.17 -13.31
C ARG A 555 32.70 -25.05 -12.64
N GLU A 556 33.29 -23.86 -12.59
CA GLU A 556 34.58 -23.63 -11.91
C GLU A 556 34.46 -23.83 -10.38
N ASN A 557 33.37 -23.37 -9.78
CA ASN A 557 33.10 -23.61 -8.36
C ASN A 557 32.85 -25.10 -8.06
N GLU A 558 32.20 -25.83 -8.95
CA GLU A 558 32.06 -27.30 -8.83
C GLU A 558 33.41 -28.00 -8.92
N GLN A 559 34.27 -27.61 -9.88
CA GLN A 559 35.61 -28.18 -10.02
C GLN A 559 36.48 -27.92 -8.79
N THR A 560 36.49 -26.68 -8.27
CA THR A 560 37.24 -26.34 -7.05
C THR A 560 36.70 -27.06 -5.82
N LYS A 561 35.38 -27.25 -5.72
CA LYS A 561 34.75 -28.06 -4.67
C LYS A 561 35.15 -29.53 -4.77
N ASP A 562 35.19 -30.09 -5.98
CA ASP A 562 35.64 -31.47 -6.21
C ASP A 562 37.12 -31.66 -5.86
N GLU A 563 37.98 -30.70 -6.22
CA GLU A 563 39.39 -30.70 -5.81
C GLU A 563 39.54 -30.61 -4.29
N PHE A 564 38.78 -29.73 -3.63
CA PHE A 564 38.76 -29.61 -2.18
C PHE A 564 38.31 -30.91 -1.49
N ASN A 565 37.24 -31.54 -2.00
CA ASN A 565 36.76 -32.83 -1.49
C ASN A 565 37.80 -33.94 -1.67
N ARG A 566 38.53 -33.97 -2.79
CA ARG A 566 39.64 -34.91 -3.00
C ARG A 566 40.76 -34.69 -1.98
N ASN A 567 41.12 -33.44 -1.71
CA ASN A 567 42.13 -33.09 -0.71
C ASN A 567 41.68 -33.50 0.71
N ILE A 568 40.40 -33.32 1.07
CA ILE A 568 39.85 -33.81 2.35
C ILE A 568 39.96 -35.33 2.43
N ALA A 569 39.53 -36.05 1.40
CA ALA A 569 39.59 -37.50 1.37
C ALA A 569 41.04 -38.02 1.48
N GLU A 570 42.02 -37.31 0.91
CA GLU A 570 43.44 -37.62 1.07
C GLU A 570 43.93 -37.37 2.50
N LEU A 571 43.52 -36.26 3.13
CA LEU A 571 43.84 -35.97 4.53
C LEU A 571 43.23 -37.01 5.49
N GLU A 572 41.99 -37.43 5.26
CA GLU A 572 41.32 -38.48 6.05
C GLU A 572 42.05 -39.83 5.92
N LYS A 573 42.50 -40.19 4.72
CA LYS A 573 43.35 -41.37 4.51
C LYS A 573 44.66 -41.26 5.30
N ARG A 574 45.24 -40.07 5.36
CA ARG A 574 46.49 -39.85 6.11
C ARG A 574 46.28 -39.91 7.63
N VAL A 575 45.17 -39.37 8.12
CA VAL A 575 44.78 -39.47 9.54
C VAL A 575 44.53 -40.92 9.92
N THR A 576 43.81 -41.69 9.11
CA THR A 576 43.55 -43.11 9.38
C THR A 576 44.83 -43.94 9.36
N GLN A 577 45.76 -43.68 8.43
CA GLN A 577 47.09 -44.29 8.40
C GLN A 577 47.90 -43.97 9.67
N LEU A 578 48.00 -42.70 10.07
CA LEU A 578 48.71 -42.28 11.28
C LEU A 578 48.07 -42.85 12.55
N THR A 579 46.74 -42.97 12.58
CA THR A 579 46.03 -43.58 13.71
C THR A 579 46.32 -45.08 13.82
N ALA A 580 46.38 -45.78 12.68
CA ALA A 580 46.81 -47.18 12.63
C ALA A 580 48.26 -47.34 13.10
N GLU A 581 49.19 -46.51 12.62
CA GLU A 581 50.58 -46.49 13.09
C GLU A 581 50.66 -46.26 14.61
N LEU A 582 49.93 -45.29 15.16
CA LEU A 582 49.87 -45.02 16.60
C LEU A 582 49.35 -46.23 17.39
N SER A 583 48.33 -46.93 16.89
CA SER A 583 47.82 -48.14 17.54
C SER A 583 48.84 -49.29 17.52
N THR A 584 49.63 -49.43 16.45
CA THR A 584 50.72 -50.43 16.39
C THR A 584 51.87 -50.07 17.34
N LEU A 585 52.19 -48.79 17.48
CA LEU A 585 53.17 -48.29 18.45
C LEU A 585 52.69 -48.50 19.90
N ARG A 586 51.40 -48.30 20.17
CA ARG A 586 50.83 -48.52 21.49
C ARG A 586 50.83 -50.00 21.85
N THR A 587 50.43 -50.88 20.94
CA THR A 587 50.45 -52.34 21.18
C THR A 587 51.86 -52.90 21.34
N THR A 588 52.86 -52.35 20.65
CA THR A 588 54.27 -52.71 20.86
C THR A 588 54.80 -52.20 22.21
N SER A 589 54.41 -51.00 22.63
CA SER A 589 54.72 -50.48 23.97
C SER A 589 54.06 -51.33 25.07
N ASP A 590 52.78 -51.68 24.93
CA ASP A 590 52.04 -52.49 25.92
C ASP A 590 52.63 -53.89 26.07
N LYS A 591 53.09 -54.50 24.96
CA LYS A 591 53.86 -55.77 25.01
C LYS A 591 55.19 -55.61 25.77
N GLY A 592 55.91 -54.52 25.53
CA GLY A 592 57.15 -54.22 26.25
C GLY A 592 56.95 -54.00 27.76
N VAL A 593 55.79 -53.49 28.17
CA VAL A 593 55.40 -53.39 29.60
C VAL A 593 55.07 -54.76 30.18
N GLN A 594 54.26 -55.57 29.47
CA GLN A 594 53.93 -56.93 29.92
C GLN A 594 55.15 -57.84 30.07
N ASP A 595 56.14 -57.73 29.18
CA ASP A 595 57.36 -58.53 29.29
C ASP A 595 58.23 -58.08 30.48
N LYS A 596 58.24 -56.79 30.81
CA LYS A 596 58.86 -56.28 32.05
C LYS A 596 58.13 -56.75 33.30
N ASP A 597 56.79 -56.77 33.29
CA ASP A 597 56.00 -57.27 34.41
C ASP A 597 56.25 -58.77 34.65
N LYS A 598 56.41 -59.56 33.58
CA LYS A 598 56.81 -60.97 33.70
C LYS A 598 58.21 -61.13 34.31
N GLN A 599 59.18 -60.29 33.91
CA GLN A 599 60.51 -60.29 34.50
C GLN A 599 60.48 -59.90 35.98
N ILE A 600 59.62 -58.94 36.36
CA ILE A 600 59.42 -58.54 37.76
C ILE A 600 58.83 -59.71 38.56
N ALA A 601 57.80 -60.38 38.05
CA ALA A 601 57.20 -61.55 38.71
C ALA A 601 58.19 -62.72 38.86
N GLU A 602 59.08 -62.93 37.89
CA GLU A 602 60.13 -63.94 37.97
C GLU A 602 61.23 -63.58 38.98
N LEU A 603 61.60 -62.29 39.05
CA LEU A 603 62.50 -61.77 40.08
C LEU A 603 61.90 -61.89 41.49
N GLU A 604 60.60 -61.62 41.65
CA GLU A 604 59.89 -61.82 42.92
C GLU A 604 59.86 -63.30 43.34
N ARG A 605 59.68 -64.22 42.40
CA ARG A 605 59.73 -65.67 42.65
C ARG A 605 61.10 -66.11 43.16
N LEU A 606 62.18 -65.60 42.55
CA LEU A 606 63.56 -65.89 42.96
C LEU A 606 63.87 -65.30 44.34
N LEU A 607 63.34 -64.11 44.64
CA LEU A 607 63.53 -63.45 45.93
C LEU A 607 62.80 -64.18 47.07
N GLU A 608 61.64 -64.77 46.77
CA GLU A 608 60.88 -65.59 47.74
C GLU A 608 61.53 -66.97 47.97
N GLU A 609 62.15 -67.58 46.94
CA GLU A 609 62.97 -68.79 47.10
C GLU A 609 64.20 -68.55 48.00
N GLU A 610 64.87 -67.39 47.89
CA GLU A 610 65.97 -66.98 48.78
C GLU A 610 65.49 -66.66 50.22
N ARG A 611 64.29 -66.09 50.39
CA ARG A 611 63.68 -65.88 51.72
C ARG A 611 63.32 -67.18 52.42
N GLN A 612 62.90 -68.21 51.68
CA GLN A 612 62.63 -69.53 52.23
C GLN A 612 63.93 -70.23 52.65
N ARG A 613 65.02 -70.07 51.88
CA ARG A 613 66.37 -70.58 52.24
C ARG A 613 66.98 -69.89 53.46
N SER A 614 66.73 -68.59 53.63
CA SER A 614 67.18 -67.85 54.83
C SER A 614 66.35 -68.15 56.08
N LYS A 615 65.06 -68.51 55.93
CA LYS A 615 64.22 -68.99 57.05
C LYS A 615 64.59 -70.38 57.56
N THR A 616 65.10 -71.28 56.71
CA THR A 616 65.59 -72.60 57.14
C THR A 616 66.99 -72.56 57.77
N ALA A 617 67.79 -71.53 57.47
CA ALA A 617 69.10 -71.30 58.08
C ALA A 617 69.07 -70.61 59.46
N ALA A 618 67.93 -70.03 59.87
CA ALA A 618 67.79 -69.28 61.13
C ALA A 618 67.11 -70.09 62.26
N ALA A 619 66.90 -71.39 62.10
CA ALA A 619 66.24 -72.28 63.07
C ALA A 619 67.21 -73.15 63.91
N GLN A 620 68.41 -72.65 64.20
CA GLN A 620 69.31 -73.15 65.24
C GLN A 620 69.91 -71.98 66.03
N THR A 621 69.11 -71.33 66.88
CA THR A 621 69.53 -70.81 68.20
C THR A 621 68.31 -70.19 68.87
N ALA A 622 68.10 -70.59 70.12
CA ALA A 622 66.93 -70.31 70.93
C ALA A 622 66.96 -68.95 71.64
N ALA A 623 65.78 -68.65 72.22
CA ALA A 623 65.53 -67.89 73.45
C ALA A 623 65.15 -66.40 73.33
N GLY A 624 63.96 -66.07 73.88
CA GLY A 624 63.32 -64.73 73.94
C GLY A 624 63.91 -63.79 75.02
N PRO A 625 63.15 -62.86 75.66
CA PRO A 625 61.69 -62.66 75.66
C PRO A 625 61.18 -61.19 75.48
N ALA A 626 59.86 -61.08 75.30
CA ALA A 626 58.89 -60.04 75.72
C ALA A 626 59.21 -58.53 75.61
N GLY A 627 58.29 -57.78 74.98
CA GLY A 627 58.16 -56.33 75.17
C GLY A 627 57.06 -55.71 74.30
N ALA A 628 55.97 -55.29 74.93
CA ALA A 628 54.79 -54.70 74.31
C ALA A 628 55.00 -53.24 73.87
N GLY A 629 54.21 -52.81 72.86
CA GLY A 629 53.81 -51.41 72.68
C GLY A 629 54.15 -50.80 71.32
N MET A 630 53.12 -50.55 70.49
CA MET A 630 52.72 -49.21 70.03
C MET A 630 51.78 -49.25 68.81
N PRO A 631 50.97 -48.18 68.61
CA PRO A 631 49.65 -48.25 68.02
C PRO A 631 49.54 -47.56 66.65
N GLN A 632 48.39 -47.76 66.01
CA GLN A 632 47.65 -46.79 65.19
C GLN A 632 48.43 -46.05 64.09
N ASN A 633 48.43 -46.60 62.86
CA ASN A 633 48.48 -45.77 61.65
C ASN A 633 47.88 -46.43 60.37
N THR A 634 47.18 -47.56 60.51
CA THR A 634 46.50 -48.23 59.39
C THR A 634 45.13 -47.62 59.08
N THR A 635 44.51 -46.91 60.03
CA THR A 635 43.16 -46.35 59.87
C THR A 635 43.09 -45.08 59.02
N THR A 636 44.17 -44.28 58.92
CA THR A 636 44.18 -43.02 58.14
C THR A 636 44.45 -43.27 56.65
N LEU A 637 45.38 -44.16 56.31
CA LEU A 637 45.64 -44.57 54.93
C LEU A 637 44.45 -45.33 54.31
N GLU A 638 43.76 -46.17 55.08
CA GLU A 638 42.54 -46.83 54.63
C GLU A 638 41.38 -45.84 54.43
N GLN A 639 41.28 -44.79 55.25
CA GLN A 639 40.30 -43.73 55.10
C GLN A 639 40.56 -42.85 53.86
N ASP A 640 41.82 -42.49 53.59
CA ASP A 640 42.18 -41.70 52.40
C ASP A 640 42.00 -42.51 51.10
N LEU A 641 42.31 -43.81 51.11
CA LEU A 641 42.03 -44.71 49.98
C LEU A 641 40.53 -44.91 49.74
N ALA A 642 39.73 -44.96 50.80
CA ALA A 642 38.27 -45.01 50.70
C ALA A 642 37.70 -43.69 50.14
N ALA A 643 38.24 -42.53 50.56
CA ALA A 643 37.85 -41.21 50.05
C ALA A 643 38.23 -41.00 48.57
N LEU A 644 39.40 -41.47 48.15
CA LEU A 644 39.82 -41.42 46.74
C LEU A 644 39.03 -42.38 45.85
N ARG A 645 38.56 -43.51 46.39
CA ARG A 645 37.64 -44.43 45.68
C ARG A 645 36.27 -43.82 45.51
N THR A 646 35.69 -43.24 46.56
CA THR A 646 34.39 -42.57 46.46
C THR A 646 34.44 -41.35 45.54
N GLU A 647 35.53 -40.59 45.53
CA GLU A 647 35.70 -39.48 44.59
C GLU A 647 35.92 -39.97 43.14
N ASN A 648 36.66 -41.07 42.92
CA ASN A 648 36.75 -41.68 41.59
C ASN A 648 35.39 -42.22 41.11
N GLU A 649 34.62 -42.85 41.99
CA GLU A 649 33.26 -43.31 41.68
C GLU A 649 32.35 -42.13 41.33
N ARG A 650 32.45 -41.02 42.07
CA ARG A 650 31.73 -39.78 41.80
C ARG A 650 32.12 -39.17 40.45
N LEU A 651 33.41 -39.05 40.16
CA LEU A 651 33.91 -38.54 38.88
C LEU A 651 33.49 -39.46 37.71
N THR A 652 33.53 -40.77 37.92
CA THR A 652 33.07 -41.75 36.92
C THR A 652 31.56 -41.60 36.66
N GLN A 653 30.77 -41.32 37.70
CA GLN A 653 29.34 -41.03 37.55
C GLN A 653 29.11 -39.73 36.79
N ILE A 654 29.90 -38.67 37.05
CA ILE A 654 29.81 -37.39 36.33
C ILE A 654 30.18 -37.57 34.85
N VAL A 655 31.25 -38.31 34.54
CA VAL A 655 31.64 -38.60 33.15
C VAL A 655 30.55 -39.40 32.44
N LYS A 656 29.98 -40.42 33.09
CA LYS A 656 28.84 -41.16 32.52
C LYS A 656 27.62 -40.28 32.26
N GLN A 657 27.30 -39.35 33.18
CA GLN A 657 26.21 -38.38 33.02
C GLN A 657 26.48 -37.41 31.86
N TYR A 658 27.73 -36.98 31.68
CA TYR A 658 28.14 -36.14 30.57
C TYR A 658 28.03 -36.88 29.23
N ASP A 659 28.48 -38.13 29.16
CA ASP A 659 28.42 -38.95 27.95
C ASP A 659 26.97 -39.24 27.53
N THR A 660 26.08 -39.56 28.48
CA THR A 660 24.66 -39.78 28.19
C THR A 660 23.96 -38.50 27.72
N LEU A 661 24.28 -37.35 28.33
CA LEU A 661 23.77 -36.05 27.90
C LEU A 661 24.25 -35.69 26.49
N ASN A 662 25.53 -35.92 26.19
CA ASN A 662 26.11 -35.65 24.88
C ASN A 662 25.48 -36.55 23.79
N GLN A 663 25.24 -37.82 24.10
CA GLN A 663 24.52 -38.73 23.20
C GLN A 663 23.07 -38.30 22.96
N ALA A 664 22.36 -37.83 24.00
CA ALA A 664 21.01 -37.31 23.85
C ALA A 664 20.98 -36.05 22.95
N TYR A 665 21.96 -35.16 23.11
CA TYR A 665 22.10 -33.97 22.27
C TYR A 665 22.43 -34.31 20.81
N GLN A 666 23.38 -35.21 20.57
CA GLN A 666 23.73 -35.65 19.20
C GLN A 666 22.54 -36.27 18.47
N ARG A 667 21.73 -37.09 19.16
CA ARG A 667 20.50 -37.66 18.56
C ARG A 667 19.48 -36.58 18.21
N TYR A 668 19.27 -35.62 19.11
CA TYR A 668 18.40 -34.47 18.83
C TYR A 668 18.88 -33.68 17.61
N GLN A 669 20.17 -33.35 17.56
CA GLN A 669 20.75 -32.57 16.46
C GLN A 669 20.58 -33.28 15.11
N GLN A 670 20.84 -34.60 15.04
CA GLN A 670 20.67 -35.37 13.80
C GLN A 670 19.21 -35.40 13.32
N GLU A 671 18.25 -35.55 14.23
CA GLU A 671 16.83 -35.54 13.88
C GLU A 671 16.35 -34.14 13.51
N GLU A 672 16.82 -33.09 14.19
CA GLU A 672 16.53 -31.70 13.83
C GLU A 672 17.06 -31.36 12.44
N ASP A 673 18.34 -31.64 12.16
CA ASP A 673 18.97 -31.40 10.85
C ASP A 673 18.21 -32.14 9.73
N ARG A 674 17.79 -33.38 9.99
CA ARG A 674 16.99 -34.19 9.04
C ARG A 674 15.62 -33.58 8.77
N ILE A 675 14.93 -33.08 9.79
CA ILE A 675 13.59 -32.49 9.63
C ILE A 675 13.71 -31.13 8.93
N VAL A 676 14.65 -30.28 9.35
CA VAL A 676 14.86 -28.94 8.78
C VAL A 676 15.31 -29.01 7.32
N ALA A 677 16.07 -30.04 6.92
CA ALA A 677 16.43 -30.30 5.52
C ALA A 677 15.21 -30.49 4.60
N GLY A 678 14.04 -30.87 5.14
CA GLY A 678 12.78 -30.97 4.39
C GLY A 678 12.17 -29.63 3.96
N GLY A 679 12.62 -28.50 4.53
CA GLY A 679 12.18 -27.16 4.17
C GLY A 679 10.74 -26.80 4.60
N GLY A 680 10.39 -25.51 4.50
CA GLY A 680 9.05 -24.99 4.79
C GLY A 680 8.74 -24.75 6.28
N SER A 681 7.63 -24.06 6.57
CA SER A 681 7.22 -23.72 7.94
C SER A 681 6.78 -24.94 8.77
N GLY A 682 6.28 -25.99 8.11
CA GLY A 682 5.89 -27.25 8.77
C GLY A 682 7.07 -28.05 9.34
N SER A 683 8.25 -27.98 8.72
CA SER A 683 9.45 -28.65 9.23
C SER A 683 9.98 -27.98 10.50
N LEU A 684 9.90 -26.65 10.62
CA LEU A 684 10.26 -25.95 11.85
C LEU A 684 9.34 -26.29 13.03
N ILE A 685 8.04 -26.50 12.76
CA ILE A 685 7.08 -26.95 13.79
C ILE A 685 7.40 -28.39 14.23
N ALA A 686 7.77 -29.26 13.28
CA ALA A 686 8.17 -30.63 13.59
C ALA A 686 9.53 -30.69 14.33
N ALA A 687 10.50 -29.84 13.97
CA ALA A 687 11.78 -29.70 14.66
C ALA A 687 11.59 -29.23 16.11
N ARG A 688 10.66 -28.28 16.33
CA ARG A 688 10.26 -27.86 17.67
C ARG A 688 9.72 -29.02 18.52
N ALA A 689 8.93 -29.93 17.94
CA ALA A 689 8.44 -31.10 18.66
C ALA A 689 9.59 -32.04 19.09
N GLN A 690 10.66 -32.12 18.29
CA GLN A 690 11.88 -32.84 18.69
C GLN A 690 12.64 -32.13 19.82
N LEU A 691 12.69 -30.80 19.81
CA LEU A 691 13.26 -30.03 20.92
C LEU A 691 12.50 -30.28 22.23
N ASP A 692 11.15 -30.31 22.21
CA ASP A 692 10.37 -30.62 23.42
C ASP A 692 10.62 -32.07 23.88
N THR A 693 10.78 -33.00 22.95
CA THR A 693 11.12 -34.41 23.26
C THR A 693 12.50 -34.53 23.92
N PHE A 694 13.50 -33.79 23.42
CA PHE A 694 14.84 -33.71 24.03
C PHE A 694 14.79 -33.12 25.44
N LEU A 695 14.07 -32.01 25.63
CA LEU A 695 13.91 -31.35 26.93
C LEU A 695 13.08 -32.18 27.94
N THR A 696 12.34 -33.18 27.46
CA THR A 696 11.58 -34.12 28.31
C THR A 696 12.39 -35.37 28.68
N ASN A 697 13.60 -35.53 28.14
CA ASN A 697 14.49 -36.63 28.49
C ASN A 697 14.92 -36.52 29.96
N SER A 698 14.79 -37.61 30.72
CA SER A 698 15.10 -37.67 32.15
C SER A 698 16.53 -37.23 32.49
N GLU A 699 17.50 -37.50 31.61
CA GLU A 699 18.89 -37.10 31.81
C GLU A 699 19.10 -35.59 31.61
N VAL A 700 18.36 -35.00 30.66
CA VAL A 700 18.40 -33.56 30.37
C VAL A 700 17.74 -32.77 31.51
N GLN A 701 16.59 -33.23 32.01
CA GLN A 701 15.89 -32.60 33.14
C GLN A 701 16.70 -32.64 34.44
N ARG A 702 17.52 -33.68 34.62
CA ARG A 702 18.37 -33.83 35.80
C ARG A 702 19.52 -32.82 35.84
N VAL A 703 20.05 -32.43 34.68
CA VAL A 703 21.13 -31.45 34.55
C VAL A 703 20.59 -30.02 34.42
N PHE A 704 19.48 -29.84 33.70
CA PHE A 704 18.82 -28.56 33.45
C PHE A 704 17.38 -28.56 33.96
N PRO A 705 17.19 -28.48 35.29
CA PRO A 705 15.85 -28.39 35.86
C PRO A 705 15.17 -27.10 35.39
N ASP A 706 13.85 -27.19 35.16
CA ASP A 706 12.97 -26.07 34.78
C ASP A 706 13.26 -25.40 33.42
N LEU A 707 14.24 -25.88 32.65
CA LEU A 707 14.59 -25.29 31.35
C LEU A 707 13.42 -25.37 30.36
N ARG A 708 12.71 -26.50 30.36
CA ARG A 708 11.51 -26.71 29.55
C ARG A 708 10.40 -25.74 29.90
N GLU A 709 10.06 -25.62 31.19
CA GLU A 709 9.03 -24.68 31.65
C GLU A 709 9.38 -23.23 31.28
N ARG A 710 10.65 -22.86 31.38
CA ARG A 710 11.14 -21.52 30.98
C ARG A 710 10.95 -21.27 29.48
N ILE A 711 11.36 -22.21 28.63
CA ILE A 711 11.20 -22.11 27.17
C ILE A 711 9.71 -22.03 26.80
N GLN A 712 8.87 -22.89 27.38
CA GLN A 712 7.42 -22.86 27.14
C GLN A 712 6.77 -21.54 27.60
N ARG A 713 7.26 -20.93 28.68
CA ARG A 713 6.77 -19.63 29.16
C ARG A 713 7.12 -18.50 28.17
N TYR A 714 8.33 -18.47 27.65
CA TYR A 714 8.74 -17.47 26.65
C TYR A 714 7.95 -17.64 25.36
N GLU A 715 7.77 -18.88 24.93
CA GLU A 715 7.03 -19.17 23.72
C GLU A 715 5.55 -18.82 23.84
N ARG A 716 4.92 -19.13 24.97
CA ARG A 716 3.53 -18.72 25.22
C ARG A 716 3.39 -17.20 25.18
N ALA A 717 4.31 -16.47 25.79
CA ALA A 717 4.32 -15.01 25.74
C ALA A 717 4.51 -14.48 24.30
N PHE A 718 5.37 -15.11 23.51
CA PHE A 718 5.58 -14.76 22.11
C PHE A 718 4.35 -15.03 21.23
N ILE A 719 3.72 -16.20 21.39
CA ILE A 719 2.48 -16.56 20.68
C ILE A 719 1.35 -15.62 21.08
N GLU A 720 1.16 -15.33 22.37
CA GLU A 720 0.14 -14.39 22.85
C GLU A 720 0.39 -12.97 22.32
N ALA A 721 1.65 -12.54 22.21
CA ALA A 721 1.99 -11.25 21.61
C ALA A 721 1.68 -11.21 20.10
N GLY A 722 2.10 -12.23 19.34
CA GLY A 722 1.83 -12.32 17.91
C GLY A 722 0.33 -12.47 17.58
N GLN A 723 -0.43 -13.20 18.40
CA GLN A 723 -1.89 -13.28 18.27
C GLN A 723 -2.56 -11.94 18.53
N LYS A 724 -2.13 -11.20 19.57
CA LYS A 724 -2.65 -9.84 19.83
C LYS A 724 -2.33 -8.88 18.69
N GLU A 725 -1.12 -8.92 18.15
CA GLU A 725 -0.70 -8.07 17.03
C GLU A 725 -1.48 -8.39 15.75
N SER A 726 -1.63 -9.67 15.41
CA SER A 726 -2.43 -10.10 14.25
C SER A 726 -3.91 -9.74 14.38
N LEU A 727 -4.51 -9.86 15.58
CA LEU A 727 -5.87 -9.40 15.84
C LEU A 727 -5.99 -7.87 15.73
N TYR A 728 -5.01 -7.11 16.21
CA TYR A 728 -4.98 -5.65 16.09
C TYR A 728 -4.87 -5.21 14.63
N ASN A 729 -4.03 -5.88 13.85
CA ASN A 729 -3.89 -5.64 12.41
C ASN A 729 -5.19 -5.98 11.66
N ALA A 730 -5.82 -7.12 11.97
CA ALA A 730 -7.12 -7.49 11.41
C ALA A 730 -8.20 -6.46 11.77
N MET A 731 -8.28 -6.03 13.03
CA MET A 731 -9.22 -4.99 13.49
C MET A 731 -8.99 -3.66 12.77
N THR A 732 -7.74 -3.24 12.61
CA THR A 732 -7.37 -2.00 11.91
C THR A 732 -7.74 -2.06 10.43
N ILE A 733 -7.51 -3.21 9.79
CA ILE A 733 -7.89 -3.46 8.40
C ILE A 733 -9.41 -3.39 8.23
N ALA A 734 -10.16 -4.04 9.12
CA ALA A 734 -11.62 -3.98 9.12
C ALA A 734 -12.13 -2.56 9.32
N ASP A 735 -11.67 -1.86 10.37
CA ASP A 735 -12.10 -0.49 10.68
C ASP A 735 -11.81 0.48 9.52
N THR A 736 -10.64 0.38 8.91
CA THR A 736 -10.28 1.19 7.73
C THR A 736 -11.18 0.86 6.54
N ALA A 737 -11.44 -0.43 6.28
CA ALA A 737 -12.33 -0.85 5.20
C ALA A 737 -13.78 -0.38 5.41
N PHE A 738 -14.28 -0.35 6.64
CA PHE A 738 -15.61 0.18 6.99
C PHE A 738 -15.71 1.70 6.87
N LYS A 739 -14.62 2.45 7.11
CA LYS A 739 -14.57 3.91 6.98
C LYS A 739 -14.57 4.39 5.53
N LEU A 740 -14.09 3.58 4.60
CA LEU A 740 -14.04 3.91 3.17
C LEU A 740 -15.43 3.76 2.52
N LYS A 741 -16.09 4.89 2.22
CA LYS A 741 -17.46 4.90 1.64
C LYS A 741 -17.50 4.53 0.15
N ASP A 742 -16.43 4.82 -0.59
CA ASP A 742 -16.35 4.60 -2.04
C ASP A 742 -15.90 3.17 -2.42
N ALA A 743 -16.52 2.59 -3.44
CA ALA A 743 -16.24 1.22 -3.88
C ALA A 743 -14.89 1.08 -4.60
N ALA A 744 -14.46 2.10 -5.36
CA ALA A 744 -13.18 2.09 -6.05
C ALA A 744 -12.00 2.23 -5.09
N SER A 745 -12.18 3.02 -4.02
CA SER A 745 -11.22 3.22 -2.95
C SER A 745 -11.07 1.98 -2.07
N ARG A 746 -12.18 1.29 -1.75
CA ARG A 746 -12.15 -0.01 -1.06
C ARG A 746 -11.43 -1.08 -1.87
N SER A 747 -11.69 -1.16 -3.19
CA SER A 747 -11.00 -2.12 -4.07
C SER A 747 -9.49 -1.87 -4.14
N ARG A 748 -9.05 -0.61 -4.25
CA ARG A 748 -7.62 -0.25 -4.22
C ARG A 748 -6.95 -0.59 -2.88
N TYR A 749 -7.65 -0.34 -1.77
CA TYR A 749 -7.17 -0.68 -0.43
C TYR A 749 -6.95 -2.19 -0.26
N PHE A 750 -7.91 -3.02 -0.67
CA PHE A 750 -7.76 -4.48 -0.61
C PHE A 750 -6.67 -5.01 -1.54
N GLN A 751 -6.46 -4.38 -2.70
CA GLN A 751 -5.39 -4.75 -3.62
C GLN A 751 -4.00 -4.43 -3.05
N ASP A 752 -3.83 -3.29 -2.38
CA ASP A 752 -2.60 -2.94 -1.67
C ASP A 752 -2.33 -3.92 -0.51
N LEU A 753 -3.36 -4.24 0.29
CA LEU A 753 -3.24 -5.23 1.36
C LEU A 753 -2.88 -6.63 0.86
N ALA A 754 -3.45 -7.07 -0.26
CA ALA A 754 -3.11 -8.34 -0.87
C ALA A 754 -1.64 -8.39 -1.31
N SER A 755 -1.09 -7.27 -1.79
CA SER A 755 0.35 -7.18 -2.12
C SER A 755 1.23 -7.21 -0.87
N ARG A 756 0.84 -6.52 0.20
CA ARG A 756 1.61 -6.45 1.45
C ARG A 756 1.66 -7.78 2.20
N TYR A 757 0.59 -8.56 2.16
CA TYR A 757 0.48 -9.83 2.86
C TYR A 757 0.63 -11.05 1.93
N ARG A 758 1.30 -10.89 0.77
CA ARG A 758 1.46 -11.94 -0.25
C ARG A 758 2.00 -13.28 0.29
N ASP A 759 2.86 -13.20 1.32
CA ASP A 759 3.53 -14.35 1.93
C ASP A 759 2.79 -14.84 3.21
N ASN A 760 1.63 -14.26 3.55
CA ASN A 760 0.81 -14.61 4.72
C ASN A 760 -0.60 -15.04 4.30
N GLN A 761 -0.75 -16.34 4.02
CA GLN A 761 -1.98 -16.94 3.50
C GLN A 761 -3.20 -16.80 4.43
N ALA A 762 -2.99 -16.79 5.76
CA ALA A 762 -4.07 -16.59 6.73
C ALA A 762 -4.65 -15.17 6.65
N MET A 763 -3.79 -14.15 6.53
CA MET A 763 -4.22 -12.76 6.35
C MET A 763 -4.88 -12.54 4.99
N LEU A 764 -4.38 -13.15 3.92
CA LEU A 764 -5.02 -13.09 2.60
C LEU A 764 -6.44 -13.67 2.64
N THR A 765 -6.62 -14.83 3.29
CA THR A 765 -7.94 -15.44 3.46
C THR A 765 -8.90 -14.54 4.24
N TYR A 766 -8.40 -13.89 5.29
CA TYR A 766 -9.17 -12.90 6.06
C TYR A 766 -9.56 -11.68 5.22
N ILE A 767 -8.61 -11.12 4.46
CA ILE A 767 -8.82 -9.97 3.57
C ILE A 767 -9.88 -10.30 2.51
N GLU A 768 -9.81 -11.48 1.88
CA GLU A 768 -10.80 -11.93 0.90
C GLU A 768 -12.19 -12.13 1.50
N ALA A 769 -12.28 -12.69 2.71
CA ALA A 769 -13.55 -12.87 3.41
C ALA A 769 -14.17 -11.50 3.77
N LEU A 770 -13.35 -10.57 4.25
CA LEU A 770 -13.77 -9.20 4.57
C LEU A 770 -14.21 -8.44 3.31
N GLN A 771 -13.46 -8.55 2.20
CA GLN A 771 -13.83 -7.94 0.93
C GLN A 771 -15.16 -8.49 0.40
N ARG A 772 -15.41 -9.80 0.54
CA ARG A 772 -16.69 -10.43 0.18
C ARG A 772 -17.85 -9.95 1.05
N GLY A 773 -17.63 -9.73 2.34
CA GLY A 773 -18.67 -9.23 3.26
C GLY A 773 -19.03 -7.75 3.09
N LEU A 774 -18.21 -6.98 2.38
CA LEU A 774 -18.38 -5.53 2.17
C LEU A 774 -18.86 -5.14 0.76
N ARG A 775 -19.00 -6.12 -0.13
CA ARG A 775 -19.72 -6.02 -1.41
C ARG A 775 -21.20 -6.20 -1.17
#